data_AF-A0AAC8Q9Q6-F1
#
_entry.id   AF-A0AAC8Q9Q6-F1
#
_cell.length_a   1.000
_cell.length_b   1.000
_cell.length_c   1.000
_cell.angle_alpha   90.00
_cell.angle_beta   90.00
_cell.angle_gamma   90.00
#
_symmetry.space_group_name_H-M   'P 1'
#
loop_
_entity.id
_entity.type
_entity.pdbx_description
1 polymer ?
#
loop_
_entity_poly.entity_id
_entity_poly.type
_entity_poly.pdbx_seq_one_letter_code
_entity_poly.pdbx_strand_id
1 'polypeptide(L)'
;MLGLLLTSLVAHAAPSEQELREEGLCELRYLFQLQTESAAQGSFPYYNPAFHMVGFEPLPCPDGKRPRVDEPYRIGGCHFVYGIDMLDPAAGYTAFARGAPGPARGLEFHIDQRGPLTGTSFEGLDCEAYRARKDPLWRWREPNRKHRCCEQREADPVCREALGVLVEAHRTGVTSAREPYEGCAAAQGLDPRRTEEERLCAPGPSFPEREQLARNLAKRGTLVSALARPGCELRAQHASVDILSADFERLCRSEDCPTVLGRMRAAVPGPQVELLLARHVDRVFPLLKRKVEKLRSPHELAALLSELLALDRDTAFELATLLNDEVDPGSRELQGKVLGLRPEPLTVRLLQSAQQREWPGAAGVAGLVLEVLGQGELPDAQLRPTLERVPCSLLAHTRTFIETRPGLAKPLWEQLERRCPFYEDDRWFALAHLTPAEFEQRVAQVGCDKVPWRGNVMRDDRLGFESKGSRLEEHFGWIGRRCPEEAWNLLVGKKTHLTPGLAEQAVSPEQLRRFRFRGNPEWALGELITSWERRSLLTPEFARGVARAVAREVTGETDRGTWLVRGLARLKLPPGELRETVAPLLASAKPQVRTATAALLARTGAGDIPRPVALACAREHEALTTCVQDAIRAVGPRPGSSHGLTLVPPGSDPFYGKGPPTEAFWCTLMNSRLHGCEWNPCTGKPLTGEALSRLAAAAGVSLQEVPEPPPPCAQRKADSLEEHDLLPWSVDRYFLQN
;
A
#
# COMPACT_ATOMS: atom_id res chain seq x y z
N MET A 1 64.59 8.71 61.87
CA MET A 1 63.68 9.83 62.19
C MET A 1 62.38 9.59 61.40
N LEU A 2 61.50 8.70 61.85
CA LEU A 2 60.23 9.06 62.49
C LEU A 2 59.77 10.49 62.18
N GLY A 3 58.98 10.65 61.12
CA GLY A 3 58.12 11.80 60.85
C GLY A 3 56.67 11.32 60.81
N LEU A 4 55.86 11.81 61.73
CA LEU A 4 54.54 11.32 62.09
C LEU A 4 53.53 11.32 60.92
N LEU A 5 52.87 10.17 60.74
CA LEU A 5 51.53 10.06 60.17
C LEU A 5 50.53 10.72 61.14
N LEU A 6 50.12 11.95 60.85
CA LEU A 6 48.91 12.54 61.41
C LEU A 6 47.71 12.03 60.60
N THR A 7 47.29 10.80 60.88
CA THR A 7 45.90 10.40 60.64
C THR A 7 45.04 11.15 61.64
N SER A 8 44.50 12.30 61.24
CA SER A 8 43.40 12.94 61.95
C SER A 8 42.18 12.01 61.86
N LEU A 9 42.06 11.09 62.82
CA LEU A 9 40.79 10.57 63.26
C LEU A 9 39.99 11.79 63.72
N VAL A 10 39.17 12.35 62.82
CA VAL A 10 38.07 13.22 63.23
C VAL A 10 37.15 12.32 64.05
N ALA A 11 37.34 12.34 65.37
CA ALA A 11 36.32 11.93 66.30
C ALA A 11 35.09 12.76 65.94
N HIS A 12 34.13 12.14 65.26
CA HIS A 12 32.86 12.79 64.98
C HIS A 12 32.28 13.14 66.34
N ALA A 13 32.24 14.43 66.67
CA ALA A 13 31.56 14.89 67.86
C ALA A 13 30.15 14.30 67.83
N ALA A 14 29.69 13.78 68.98
CA ALA A 14 28.33 13.29 69.08
C ALA A 14 27.38 14.42 68.61
N PRO A 15 26.40 14.12 67.74
CA PRO A 15 25.53 15.16 67.20
C PRO A 15 24.80 15.84 68.35
N SER A 16 24.70 17.17 68.29
CA SER A 16 23.94 17.92 69.28
C SER A 16 22.45 17.56 69.21
N GLU A 17 21.70 17.75 70.30
CA GLU A 17 20.25 17.52 70.28
C GLU A 17 19.57 18.37 69.19
N GLN A 18 20.04 19.60 68.96
CA GLN A 18 19.55 20.46 67.89
C GLN A 18 19.77 19.84 66.49
N GLU A 19 20.95 19.28 66.21
CA GLU A 19 21.23 18.60 64.93
C GLU A 19 20.38 17.35 64.74
N LEU A 20 20.11 16.60 65.82
CA LEU A 20 19.22 15.44 65.79
C LEU A 20 17.77 15.85 65.56
N ARG A 21 17.32 16.96 66.16
CA ARG A 21 16.00 17.53 65.89
C ARG A 21 15.88 18.01 64.43
N GLU A 22 16.90 18.69 63.91
CA GLU A 22 16.96 19.10 62.50
C GLU A 22 16.87 17.87 61.56
N GLU A 23 17.61 16.80 61.82
CA GLU A 23 17.52 15.53 61.04
C GLU A 23 16.11 14.95 61.06
N GLY A 24 15.57 14.72 62.27
CA GLY A 24 14.29 14.06 62.47
C GLY A 24 13.15 14.85 61.83
N LEU A 25 13.12 16.16 62.03
CA LEU A 25 12.07 17.03 61.50
C LEU A 25 12.22 17.23 59.99
N CYS A 26 13.41 17.50 59.47
CA CYS A 26 13.56 17.79 58.05
C CYS A 26 13.33 16.59 57.14
N GLU A 27 13.78 15.40 57.53
CA GLU A 27 13.44 14.18 56.79
C GLU A 27 11.96 13.80 56.94
N LEU A 28 11.35 14.03 58.11
CA LEU A 28 9.91 13.83 58.30
C LEU A 28 9.08 14.74 57.38
N ARG A 29 9.46 16.02 57.28
CA ARG A 29 8.81 16.99 56.38
C ARG A 29 8.96 16.56 54.92
N TYR A 30 10.13 16.08 54.53
CA TYR A 30 10.37 15.59 53.18
C TYR A 30 9.51 14.36 52.85
N LEU A 31 9.44 13.39 53.76
CA LEU A 31 8.57 12.22 53.62
C LEU A 31 7.10 12.64 53.43
N PHE A 32 6.61 13.52 54.29
CA PHE A 32 5.23 13.98 54.26
C PHE A 32 4.89 14.71 52.95
N GLN A 33 5.82 15.53 52.44
CA GLN A 33 5.64 16.22 51.17
C GLN A 33 5.52 15.25 50.00
N LEU A 34 6.43 14.26 49.89
CA LEU A 34 6.38 13.26 48.83
C LEU A 34 5.07 12.45 48.86
N GLN A 35 4.62 12.06 50.05
CA GLN A 35 3.35 11.36 50.21
C GLN A 35 2.16 12.24 49.78
N THR A 36 2.18 13.53 50.12
CA THR A 36 1.12 14.49 49.73
C THR A 36 1.07 14.67 48.21
N GLU A 37 2.22 14.85 47.56
CA GLU A 37 2.33 15.00 46.11
C GLU A 37 1.87 13.73 45.38
N SER A 38 2.27 12.56 45.89
CA SER A 38 1.87 11.25 45.35
C SER A 38 0.36 11.01 45.46
N ALA A 39 -0.25 11.36 46.61
CA ALA A 39 -1.69 11.28 46.82
C ALA A 39 -2.46 12.24 45.90
N ALA A 40 -1.95 13.47 45.68
CA ALA A 40 -2.58 14.47 44.81
C ALA A 40 -2.59 14.05 43.32
N GLN A 41 -1.61 13.27 42.87
CA GLN A 41 -1.51 12.78 41.48
C GLN A 41 -2.41 11.56 41.20
N GLY A 42 -3.22 11.11 42.18
CA GLY A 42 -4.12 9.96 42.04
C GLY A 42 -3.39 8.63 41.77
N SER A 43 -2.06 8.61 41.91
CA SER A 43 -1.20 7.50 41.48
C SER A 43 -1.19 6.35 42.48
N PHE A 44 -1.76 6.53 43.68
CA PHE A 44 -1.94 5.48 44.66
C PHE A 44 -3.27 5.70 45.42
N PRO A 45 -4.25 4.77 45.35
CA PRO A 45 -5.28 4.73 46.38
C PRO A 45 -4.59 4.51 47.74
N TYR A 46 -5.13 5.09 48.81
CA TYR A 46 -4.74 5.06 50.23
C TYR A 46 -4.22 3.71 50.80
N TYR A 47 -3.16 3.15 50.20
CA TYR A 47 -2.52 1.89 50.52
C TYR A 47 -1.05 2.18 50.68
N ASN A 48 -0.52 1.78 51.84
CA ASN A 48 0.84 1.97 52.32
C ASN A 48 1.87 1.56 51.26
N PRO A 49 2.35 2.48 50.41
CA PRO A 49 3.28 2.14 49.37
C PRO A 49 4.65 1.97 50.03
N ALA A 50 5.35 0.88 49.74
CA ALA A 50 6.74 0.73 50.17
C ALA A 50 7.53 2.00 49.79
N PHE A 51 8.40 2.52 50.67
CA PHE A 51 8.97 3.88 50.53
C PHE A 51 9.70 4.16 49.21
N HIS A 52 10.21 3.12 48.55
CA HIS A 52 10.80 3.24 47.22
C HIS A 52 9.79 3.67 46.14
N MET A 53 8.49 3.38 46.32
CA MET A 53 7.41 3.74 45.39
C MET A 53 6.98 5.22 45.49
N VAL A 54 7.18 5.87 46.64
CA VAL A 54 6.97 7.33 46.82
C VAL A 54 8.27 8.13 46.69
N GLY A 55 9.39 7.47 46.35
CA GLY A 55 10.69 8.11 46.14
C GLY A 55 11.32 8.70 47.40
N PHE A 56 10.92 8.24 48.59
CA PHE A 56 11.50 8.71 49.85
C PHE A 56 12.79 7.95 50.16
N GLU A 57 13.90 8.70 50.19
CA GLU A 57 15.21 8.19 50.58
C GLU A 57 15.78 9.09 51.69
N PRO A 58 15.92 8.57 52.94
CA PRO A 58 16.55 9.31 54.02
C PRO A 58 18.01 9.63 53.71
N LEU A 59 18.50 10.73 54.29
CA LEU A 59 19.91 11.13 54.19
C LEU A 59 20.87 9.96 54.43
N PRO A 60 21.95 9.88 53.64
CA PRO A 60 22.95 8.85 53.84
C PRO A 60 23.74 9.08 55.12
N CYS A 61 24.04 8.00 55.83
CA CYS A 61 24.73 8.08 57.11
C CYS A 61 26.24 8.17 56.91
N PRO A 62 26.95 9.06 57.64
CA PRO A 62 28.40 9.19 57.50
C PRO A 62 29.16 7.88 57.70
N ASP A 63 28.65 6.97 58.54
CA ASP A 63 29.23 5.65 58.82
C ASP A 63 28.61 4.52 57.98
N GLY A 64 27.68 4.85 57.08
CA GLY A 64 26.95 3.92 56.22
C GLY A 64 25.97 3.00 56.97
N LYS A 65 25.81 3.15 58.30
CA LYS A 65 24.93 2.29 59.10
C LYS A 65 23.57 2.93 59.26
N ARG A 66 22.52 2.14 59.00
CA ARG A 66 21.12 2.52 59.25
C ARG A 66 20.53 1.62 60.33
N PRO A 67 19.60 2.11 61.18
CA PRO A 67 18.79 1.27 62.04
C PRO A 67 18.09 0.17 61.22
N ARG A 68 18.12 -1.06 61.72
CA ARG A 68 17.38 -2.18 61.10
C ARG A 68 15.88 -1.98 61.33
N VAL A 69 15.10 -2.22 60.29
CA VAL A 69 13.64 -2.19 60.30
C VAL A 69 13.14 -3.47 59.64
N ASP A 70 12.20 -4.15 60.29
CA ASP A 70 11.67 -5.43 59.82
C ASP A 70 10.37 -5.23 59.02
N GLU A 71 9.73 -4.06 59.15
CA GLU A 71 8.49 -3.75 58.45
C GLU A 71 8.73 -3.05 57.10
N PRO A 72 8.06 -3.47 56.01
CA PRO A 72 8.27 -2.96 54.65
C PRO A 72 7.83 -1.50 54.43
N TYR A 73 7.09 -0.94 55.39
CA TYR A 73 6.60 0.44 55.42
C TYR A 73 7.33 1.31 56.43
N ARG A 74 8.54 0.88 56.83
CA ARG A 74 9.48 1.63 57.68
C ARG A 74 10.82 1.71 56.97
N ILE A 75 11.52 2.82 57.14
CA ILE A 75 12.87 2.99 56.59
C ILE A 75 13.80 3.65 57.61
N GLY A 76 14.97 3.06 57.82
CA GLY A 76 16.00 3.62 58.67
C GLY A 76 16.73 4.78 58.00
N GLY A 77 16.79 5.93 58.67
CA GLY A 77 17.78 6.99 58.43
C GLY A 77 19.03 6.76 59.25
N CYS A 78 19.63 7.82 59.80
CA CYS A 78 20.88 7.71 60.55
C CYS A 78 20.64 7.60 62.05
N HIS A 79 19.78 8.46 62.57
CA HIS A 79 19.38 8.41 63.97
C HIS A 79 17.89 8.11 64.16
N PHE A 80 17.11 8.04 63.08
CA PHE A 80 15.66 7.85 63.12
C PHE A 80 15.19 6.69 62.24
N VAL A 81 14.04 6.13 62.60
CA VAL A 81 13.22 5.28 61.75
C VAL A 81 12.03 6.11 61.30
N TYR A 82 11.82 6.18 59.99
CA TYR A 82 10.71 6.91 59.38
C TYR A 82 9.63 5.94 58.92
N GLY A 83 8.38 6.37 59.02
CA GLY A 83 7.22 5.55 58.70
C GLY A 83 5.99 6.38 58.36
N ILE A 84 5.01 5.75 57.73
CA ILE A 84 3.65 6.28 57.58
C ILE A 84 2.71 5.30 58.25
N ASP A 85 1.98 5.77 59.25
CA ASP A 85 0.86 5.07 59.85
C ASP A 85 -0.42 5.52 59.14
N MET A 86 -1.17 4.56 58.59
CA MET A 86 -2.48 4.81 58.00
C MET A 86 -3.51 4.88 59.13
N LEU A 87 -4.23 6.00 59.20
CA LEU A 87 -5.52 6.02 59.85
C LEU A 87 -6.56 5.53 58.81
N ASP A 88 -7.78 5.20 59.25
CA ASP A 88 -8.92 4.80 58.39
C ASP A 88 -8.89 5.54 57.02
N PRO A 89 -9.21 4.91 55.87
CA PRO A 89 -9.29 5.58 54.56
C PRO A 89 -10.06 6.92 54.55
N ALA A 90 -10.98 7.14 55.49
CA ALA A 90 -11.69 8.41 55.69
C ALA A 90 -10.97 9.44 56.58
N ALA A 91 -9.98 9.01 57.39
CA ALA A 91 -9.28 9.79 58.42
C ALA A 91 -7.88 10.29 58.01
N GLY A 92 -7.31 9.79 56.90
CA GLY A 92 -6.01 10.25 56.36
C GLY A 92 -4.82 9.42 56.85
N TYR A 93 -3.62 10.01 56.85
CA TYR A 93 -2.38 9.34 57.24
C TYR A 93 -1.52 10.22 58.15
N THR A 94 -0.67 9.58 58.96
CA THR A 94 0.31 10.24 59.84
C THR A 94 1.71 9.75 59.47
N ALA A 95 2.59 10.67 59.08
CA ALA A 95 4.01 10.37 58.95
C ALA A 95 4.71 10.56 60.30
N PHE A 96 5.70 9.72 60.60
CA PHE A 96 6.46 9.80 61.83
C PHE A 96 7.97 9.64 61.62
N ALA A 97 8.74 10.18 62.56
CA ALA A 97 10.17 9.95 62.73
C ALA A 97 10.44 9.56 64.18
N ARG A 98 10.90 8.33 64.41
CA ARG A 98 11.17 7.78 65.74
C ARG A 98 12.66 7.56 65.95
N GLY A 99 13.22 8.14 67.00
CA GLY A 99 14.63 8.01 67.34
C GLY A 99 15.02 6.55 67.60
N ALA A 100 16.04 6.09 66.88
CA ALA A 100 16.62 4.76 67.04
C ALA A 100 17.46 4.67 68.32
N PRO A 101 17.83 3.46 68.78
CA PRO A 101 18.72 3.30 69.92
C PRO A 101 20.04 4.06 69.70
N GLY A 102 20.37 4.98 70.61
CA GLY A 102 21.53 5.86 70.47
C GLY A 102 21.21 7.31 70.85
N PRO A 103 21.93 8.29 70.28
CA PRO A 103 21.80 9.72 70.62
C PRO A 103 20.39 10.30 70.44
N ALA A 104 19.59 9.78 69.50
CA ALA A 104 18.22 10.24 69.27
C ALA A 104 17.15 9.50 70.11
N ARG A 105 17.55 8.57 70.99
CA ARG A 105 16.59 7.77 71.76
C ARG A 105 15.66 8.67 72.56
N GLY A 106 14.35 8.45 72.40
CA GLY A 106 13.30 9.21 73.08
C GLY A 106 12.82 10.45 72.32
N LEU A 107 13.45 10.81 71.19
CA LEU A 107 12.91 11.78 70.26
C LEU A 107 11.87 11.10 69.35
N GLU A 108 10.71 11.71 69.21
CA GLU A 108 9.66 11.25 68.32
C GLU A 108 8.89 12.45 67.75
N PHE A 109 8.66 12.44 66.44
CA PHE A 109 8.01 13.51 65.70
C PHE A 109 6.92 12.95 64.81
N HIS A 110 5.81 13.68 64.68
CA HIS A 110 4.63 13.24 63.92
C HIS A 110 4.00 14.41 63.17
N ILE A 111 3.54 14.14 61.94
CA ILE A 111 2.81 15.10 61.11
C ILE A 111 1.65 14.39 60.41
N ASP A 112 0.47 15.01 60.43
CA ASP A 112 -0.71 14.55 59.71
C ASP A 112 -1.20 15.61 58.71
N GLN A 113 -2.33 15.34 58.05
CA GLN A 113 -2.93 16.25 57.05
C GLN A 113 -3.37 17.61 57.61
N ARG A 114 -3.52 17.75 58.93
CA ARG A 114 -3.87 19.00 59.63
C ARG A 114 -2.63 19.77 60.07
N GLY A 115 -1.47 19.13 60.06
CA GLY A 115 -0.18 19.75 60.34
C GLY A 115 0.66 18.96 61.36
N PRO A 116 1.68 19.62 61.96
CA PRO A 116 2.54 19.00 62.97
C PRO A 116 1.75 18.67 64.25
N LEU A 117 1.95 17.48 64.83
CA LEU A 117 1.33 17.10 66.10
C LEU A 117 2.13 17.62 67.31
N THR A 118 1.54 17.54 68.51
CA THR A 118 2.15 18.01 69.77
C THR A 118 3.59 17.50 69.93
N GLY A 119 4.54 18.42 70.14
CA GLY A 119 5.97 18.10 70.24
C GLY A 119 6.75 18.22 68.92
N THR A 120 6.06 18.45 67.79
CA THR A 120 6.64 18.66 66.45
C THR A 120 6.47 20.13 66.06
N SER A 121 7.57 20.84 65.80
CA SER A 121 7.54 22.21 65.26
C SER A 121 8.59 22.37 64.17
N PHE A 122 8.21 22.99 63.06
CA PHE A 122 9.12 23.32 61.95
C PHE A 122 9.56 24.78 61.95
N GLU A 123 9.19 25.55 62.98
CA GLU A 123 9.50 26.98 63.08
C GLU A 123 11.02 27.19 63.16
N GLY A 124 11.55 28.08 62.31
CA GLY A 124 12.99 28.36 62.24
C GLY A 124 13.84 27.29 61.54
N LEU A 125 13.24 26.21 61.00
CA LEU A 125 13.98 25.18 60.26
C LEU A 125 14.05 25.44 58.76
N ASP A 126 15.26 25.57 58.24
CA ASP A 126 15.53 25.53 56.80
C ASP A 126 15.95 24.11 56.39
N CYS A 127 14.94 23.29 56.11
CA CYS A 127 15.15 21.89 55.77
C CYS A 127 15.81 21.68 54.41
N GLU A 128 15.68 22.62 53.49
CA GLU A 128 16.37 22.55 52.21
C GLU A 128 17.87 22.83 52.40
N ALA A 129 18.23 23.90 53.13
CA ALA A 129 19.62 24.18 53.46
C ALA A 129 20.24 23.09 54.34
N TYR A 130 19.46 22.45 55.22
CA TYR A 130 19.91 21.30 56.00
C TYR A 130 20.30 20.12 55.10
N ARG A 131 19.41 19.69 54.19
CA ARG A 131 19.69 18.57 53.28
C ARG A 131 20.81 18.91 52.30
N ALA A 132 20.86 20.13 51.77
CA ALA A 132 21.94 20.59 50.92
C ALA A 132 23.32 20.55 51.61
N ARG A 133 23.35 20.74 52.93
CA ARG A 133 24.56 20.67 53.75
C ARG A 133 24.95 19.24 54.14
N LYS A 134 23.98 18.35 54.37
CA LYS A 134 24.21 17.00 54.93
C LYS A 134 24.18 15.87 53.89
N ASP A 135 23.56 16.07 52.72
CA ASP A 135 23.58 15.10 51.62
C ASP A 135 24.73 15.40 50.65
N PRO A 136 25.79 14.56 50.59
CA PRO A 136 26.87 14.73 49.61
C PRO A 136 26.41 14.58 48.15
N LEU A 137 25.20 14.03 47.93
CA LEU A 137 24.62 13.83 46.61
C LEU A 137 23.48 14.80 46.29
N TRP A 138 23.20 15.80 47.14
CA TRP A 138 22.09 16.74 46.94
C TRP A 138 22.08 17.36 45.54
N ARG A 139 23.26 17.86 45.11
CA ARG A 139 23.46 18.51 43.81
C ARG A 139 23.29 17.57 42.61
N TRP A 140 23.23 16.26 42.84
CA TRP A 140 22.84 15.29 41.82
C TRP A 140 21.36 14.90 41.94
N ARG A 141 20.87 14.59 43.14
CA ARG A 141 19.51 14.06 43.37
C ARG A 141 18.44 15.04 42.93
N GLU A 142 18.59 16.32 43.26
CA GLU A 142 17.58 17.33 42.93
C GLU A 142 17.42 17.49 41.40
N PRO A 143 18.50 17.71 40.62
CA PRO A 143 18.39 17.73 39.17
C PRO A 143 17.93 16.41 38.57
N ASN A 144 18.42 15.27 39.07
CA ASN A 144 18.03 13.97 38.54
C ASN A 144 16.54 13.68 38.74
N ARG A 145 15.96 14.05 39.90
CA ARG A 145 14.52 13.91 40.15
C ARG A 145 13.69 14.74 39.17
N LYS A 146 14.15 15.95 38.85
CA LYS A 146 13.40 16.91 38.02
C LYS A 146 13.57 16.66 36.51
N HIS A 147 14.80 16.36 36.09
CA HIS A 147 15.19 16.28 34.67
C HIS A 147 15.48 14.85 34.21
N ARG A 148 15.38 13.86 35.10
CA ARG A 148 15.67 12.44 34.84
C ARG A 148 17.03 12.24 34.18
N CYS A 149 18.06 12.83 34.77
CA CYS A 149 19.40 12.90 34.19
C CYS A 149 19.99 11.54 33.81
N CYS A 150 19.68 10.48 34.55
CA CYS A 150 20.15 9.13 34.21
C CYS A 150 19.44 8.49 33.00
N GLU A 151 18.28 8.99 32.60
CA GLU A 151 17.53 8.53 31.43
C GLU A 151 17.91 9.32 30.15
N GLN A 152 18.67 10.42 30.29
CA GLN A 152 19.06 11.25 29.16
C GLN A 152 20.15 10.59 28.30
N ARG A 153 19.94 10.56 26.97
CA ARG A 153 20.95 10.08 26.02
C ARG A 153 22.13 11.05 25.85
N GLU A 154 21.86 12.34 26.00
CA GLU A 154 22.85 13.42 26.04
C GLU A 154 22.46 14.32 27.21
N ALA A 155 23.41 14.51 28.12
CA ALA A 155 23.16 15.32 29.32
C ALA A 155 23.17 16.81 28.95
N ASP A 156 22.04 17.47 29.18
CA ASP A 156 21.97 18.94 29.16
C ASP A 156 22.92 19.55 30.21
N PRO A 157 23.23 20.87 30.16
CA PRO A 157 24.19 21.47 31.09
C PRO A 157 23.88 21.23 32.58
N VAL A 158 22.60 21.21 32.96
CA VAL A 158 22.15 20.99 34.34
C VAL A 158 22.37 19.54 34.75
N CYS A 159 21.95 18.60 33.91
CA CYS A 159 22.17 17.18 34.14
C CYS A 159 23.65 16.80 34.09
N ARG A 160 24.45 17.49 33.28
CA ARG A 160 25.88 17.25 33.18
C ARG A 160 26.60 17.58 34.48
N GLU A 161 26.32 18.75 35.06
CA GLU A 161 26.88 19.14 36.35
C GLU A 161 26.47 18.14 37.45
N ALA A 162 25.17 17.81 37.50
CA ALA A 162 24.62 16.85 38.44
C ALA A 162 25.29 15.46 38.33
N LEU A 163 25.40 14.92 37.12
CA LEU A 163 26.06 13.63 36.89
C LEU A 163 27.56 13.71 37.25
N GLY A 164 28.21 14.84 37.02
CA GLY A 164 29.59 15.09 37.45
C GLY A 164 29.77 14.99 38.97
N VAL A 165 28.81 15.51 39.76
CA VAL A 165 28.79 15.35 41.21
C VAL A 165 28.70 13.88 41.61
N LEU A 166 27.82 13.11 40.96
CA LEU A 166 27.67 11.68 41.25
C LEU A 166 28.96 10.89 40.92
N VAL A 167 29.58 11.17 39.76
CA VAL A 167 30.86 10.57 39.36
C VAL A 167 31.94 10.88 40.39
N GLU A 168 32.08 12.13 40.80
CA GLU A 168 33.11 12.55 41.76
C GLU A 168 32.89 11.93 43.15
N ALA A 169 31.64 11.88 43.61
CA ALA A 169 31.28 11.23 44.87
C ALA A 169 31.61 9.73 44.86
N HIS A 170 31.28 9.02 43.76
CA HIS A 170 31.69 7.63 43.58
C HIS A 170 33.22 7.49 43.54
N ARG A 171 33.91 8.39 42.84
CA ARG A 171 35.36 8.41 42.66
C ARG A 171 36.12 8.53 43.99
N THR A 172 35.57 9.33 44.90
CA THR A 172 36.14 9.66 46.23
C THR A 172 35.69 8.68 47.32
N GLY A 173 34.89 7.66 47.00
CA GLY A 173 34.51 6.61 47.92
C GLY A 173 33.32 6.93 48.82
N VAL A 174 32.48 7.91 48.44
CA VAL A 174 31.21 8.18 49.14
C VAL A 174 30.32 6.94 49.00
N THR A 175 30.07 6.25 50.12
CA THR A 175 29.39 4.94 50.12
C THR A 175 27.99 5.02 49.51
N SER A 176 27.26 6.10 49.77
CA SER A 176 25.92 6.32 49.21
C SER A 176 25.88 6.62 47.71
N ALA A 177 27.03 6.91 47.08
CA ALA A 177 27.10 7.17 45.64
C ALA A 177 27.17 5.89 44.79
N ARG A 178 27.47 4.73 45.41
CA ARG A 178 27.74 3.48 44.70
C ARG A 178 26.53 2.99 43.88
N GLU A 179 25.41 2.75 44.55
CA GLU A 179 24.20 2.23 43.91
C GLU A 179 23.64 3.22 42.86
N PRO A 180 23.52 4.53 43.15
CA PRO A 180 23.11 5.51 42.14
C PRO A 180 24.03 5.57 40.92
N TYR A 181 25.36 5.47 41.10
CA TYR A 181 26.30 5.44 40.00
C TYR A 181 26.20 4.14 39.18
N GLU A 182 26.09 2.99 39.84
CA GLU A 182 25.92 1.68 39.19
C GLU A 182 24.62 1.62 38.36
N GLY A 183 23.55 2.28 38.82
CA GLY A 183 22.27 2.40 38.11
C GLY A 183 22.19 3.49 37.04
N CYS A 184 23.22 4.32 36.86
CA CYS A 184 23.17 5.50 36.00
C CYS A 184 24.17 5.42 34.84
N ALA A 185 23.77 4.85 33.71
CA ALA A 185 24.63 4.71 32.53
C ALA A 185 25.18 6.07 32.02
N ALA A 186 24.41 7.16 32.16
CA ALA A 186 24.85 8.50 31.77
C ALA A 186 26.01 9.02 32.66
N ALA A 187 26.00 8.73 33.96
CA ALA A 187 27.11 9.05 34.85
C ALA A 187 28.34 8.22 34.51
N GLN A 188 28.16 6.92 34.23
CA GLN A 188 29.25 6.04 33.82
C GLN A 188 29.90 6.51 32.51
N GLY A 189 29.13 7.02 31.56
CA GLY A 189 29.65 7.58 30.30
C GLY A 189 30.49 8.85 30.48
N LEU A 190 30.24 9.61 31.55
CA LEU A 190 31.01 10.81 31.89
C LEU A 190 32.24 10.53 32.77
N ASP A 191 32.38 9.31 33.30
CA ASP A 191 33.50 8.94 34.17
C ASP A 191 34.83 8.87 33.40
N PRO A 192 35.83 9.70 33.73
CA PRO A 192 37.12 9.71 33.04
C PRO A 192 37.97 8.46 33.29
N ARG A 193 37.64 7.62 34.27
CA ARG A 193 38.33 6.32 34.50
C ARG A 193 37.92 5.25 33.50
N ARG A 194 36.75 5.41 32.85
CA ARG A 194 36.29 4.51 31.78
C ARG A 194 37.12 4.68 30.52
N THR A 195 37.23 3.63 29.72
CA THR A 195 38.01 3.73 28.49
C THR A 195 37.32 4.65 27.48
N GLU A 196 38.08 5.24 26.55
CA GLU A 196 37.48 6.11 25.53
C GLU A 196 36.43 5.37 24.69
N GLU A 197 36.61 4.06 24.47
CA GLU A 197 35.64 3.20 23.79
C GLU A 197 34.32 3.08 24.56
N GLU A 198 34.40 2.85 25.87
CA GLU A 198 33.22 2.76 26.73
C GLU A 198 32.47 4.10 26.78
N ARG A 199 33.22 5.20 26.90
CA ARG A 199 32.65 6.56 26.93
C ARG A 199 32.04 6.96 25.59
N LEU A 200 32.68 6.63 24.47
CA LEU A 200 32.13 6.91 23.13
C LEU A 200 30.76 6.24 22.94
N CYS A 201 30.60 5.01 23.46
CA CYS A 201 29.39 4.21 23.30
C CYS A 201 28.33 4.40 24.40
N ALA A 202 28.68 5.01 25.54
CA ALA A 202 27.75 5.24 26.65
C ALA A 202 26.82 6.43 26.40
N PRO A 203 25.64 6.52 27.04
CA PRO A 203 24.86 7.75 27.12
C PRO A 203 25.58 8.82 27.96
N GLY A 204 25.22 10.09 27.82
CA GLY A 204 25.79 11.19 28.63
C GLY A 204 26.68 12.15 27.85
N PRO A 205 27.81 11.71 27.23
CA PRO A 205 28.69 12.58 26.47
C PRO A 205 27.97 13.36 25.38
N SER A 206 28.33 14.64 25.27
CA SER A 206 27.75 15.54 24.25
C SER A 206 28.28 15.19 22.86
N PHE A 207 27.63 15.69 21.82
CA PHE A 207 28.07 15.43 20.45
C PHE A 207 29.55 15.85 20.20
N PRO A 208 30.02 17.07 20.58
CA PRO A 208 31.43 17.44 20.40
C PRO A 208 32.42 16.55 21.16
N GLU A 209 32.02 16.03 22.32
CA GLU A 209 32.87 15.12 23.10
C GLU A 209 32.98 13.75 22.44
N ARG A 210 31.88 13.22 21.92
CA ARG A 210 31.89 11.97 21.14
C ARG A 210 32.76 12.11 19.91
N GLU A 211 32.69 13.25 19.23
CA GLU A 211 33.54 13.53 18.09
C GLU A 211 35.02 13.53 18.49
N GLN A 212 35.38 14.17 19.61
CA GLN A 212 36.75 14.16 20.11
C GLN A 212 37.23 12.76 20.52
N LEU A 213 36.40 11.98 21.22
CA LEU A 213 36.69 10.58 21.57
C LEU A 213 36.89 9.74 20.30
N ALA A 214 36.01 9.91 19.31
CA ALA A 214 36.11 9.23 18.02
C ALA A 214 37.39 9.61 17.27
N ARG A 215 37.80 10.89 17.30
CA ARG A 215 39.09 11.35 16.72
C ARG A 215 40.29 10.70 17.41
N ASN A 216 40.26 10.58 18.73
CA ASN A 216 41.34 9.93 19.49
C ASN A 216 41.43 8.43 19.18
N LEU A 217 40.28 7.75 19.14
CA LEU A 217 40.18 6.34 18.76
C LEU A 217 40.59 6.10 17.30
N ALA A 218 40.25 7.02 16.40
CA ALA A 218 40.68 6.97 15.00
C ALA A 218 42.20 7.06 14.88
N LYS A 219 42.85 7.99 15.60
CA LYS A 219 44.32 8.10 15.63
C LYS A 219 44.98 6.80 16.08
N ARG A 220 44.37 6.10 17.05
CA ARG A 220 44.85 4.82 17.58
C ARG A 220 44.45 3.60 16.74
N GLY A 221 43.58 3.77 15.76
CA GLY A 221 43.10 2.70 14.88
C GLY A 221 42.06 1.76 15.51
N THR A 222 41.46 2.13 16.65
CA THR A 222 40.49 1.32 17.40
C THR A 222 39.04 1.81 17.29
N LEU A 223 38.79 2.84 16.47
CA LEU A 223 37.45 3.42 16.30
C LEU A 223 36.41 2.38 15.81
N VAL A 224 36.72 1.60 14.78
CA VAL A 224 35.77 0.64 14.20
C VAL A 224 35.43 -0.47 15.20
N SER A 225 36.41 -1.02 15.93
CA SER A 225 36.14 -2.04 16.95
C SER A 225 35.33 -1.48 18.13
N ALA A 226 35.55 -0.22 18.51
CA ALA A 226 34.75 0.45 19.53
C ALA A 226 33.27 0.56 19.11
N LEU A 227 33.02 1.07 17.89
CA LEU A 227 31.67 1.27 17.34
C LEU A 227 30.91 -0.03 17.06
N ALA A 228 31.63 -1.13 16.82
CA ALA A 228 31.05 -2.44 16.57
C ALA A 228 30.53 -3.15 17.83
N ARG A 229 30.92 -2.68 19.04
CA ARG A 229 30.50 -3.30 20.30
C ARG A 229 28.97 -3.37 20.39
N PRO A 230 28.39 -4.48 20.87
CA PRO A 230 26.97 -4.56 21.16
C PRO A 230 26.55 -3.44 22.13
N GLY A 231 25.38 -2.84 21.89
CA GLY A 231 24.85 -1.77 22.74
C GLY A 231 25.53 -0.42 22.60
N CYS A 232 26.41 -0.22 21.61
CA CYS A 232 26.97 1.11 21.35
C CYS A 232 25.89 2.08 20.85
N GLU A 233 25.76 3.23 21.51
CA GLU A 233 24.76 4.26 21.20
C GLU A 233 24.80 4.73 19.73
N LEU A 234 23.63 4.91 19.11
CA LEU A 234 23.51 5.40 17.72
C LEU A 234 24.19 6.76 17.52
N ARG A 235 24.20 7.61 18.55
CA ARG A 235 24.87 8.92 18.52
C ARG A 235 26.39 8.81 18.37
N ALA A 236 26.99 7.71 18.82
CA ALA A 236 28.40 7.42 18.59
C ALA A 236 28.69 7.19 17.09
N GLN A 237 27.77 6.51 16.40
CA GLN A 237 27.85 6.30 14.95
C GLN A 237 27.78 7.66 14.23
N HIS A 238 26.81 8.50 14.58
CA HIS A 238 26.64 9.82 13.99
C HIS A 238 27.88 10.71 14.16
N ALA A 239 28.45 10.78 15.37
CA ALA A 239 29.66 11.56 15.64
C ALA A 239 30.92 11.04 14.94
N SER A 240 30.87 9.81 14.40
CA SER A 240 32.02 9.14 13.79
C SER A 240 31.99 9.10 12.26
N VAL A 241 30.88 9.49 11.61
CA VAL A 241 30.72 9.38 10.15
C VAL A 241 31.77 10.18 9.40
N ASP A 242 31.93 11.47 9.71
CA ASP A 242 32.89 12.33 9.01
C ASP A 242 34.34 11.88 9.23
N ILE A 243 34.64 11.38 10.44
CA ILE A 243 35.98 10.87 10.80
C ILE A 243 36.28 9.59 10.02
N LEU A 244 35.31 8.67 9.93
CA LEU A 244 35.45 7.45 9.16
C LEU A 244 35.55 7.76 7.66
N SER A 245 34.76 8.72 7.15
CA SER A 245 34.79 9.14 5.76
C SER A 245 36.12 9.76 5.36
N ALA A 246 36.75 10.54 6.24
CA ALA A 246 38.02 11.21 5.95
C ALA A 246 39.21 10.25 5.86
N ASP A 247 39.17 9.12 6.56
CA ASP A 247 40.30 8.19 6.70
C ASP A 247 39.85 6.72 6.52
N PHE A 248 38.94 6.52 5.57
CA PHE A 248 38.21 5.27 5.40
C PHE A 248 39.13 4.06 5.20
N GLU A 249 40.15 4.17 4.34
CA GLU A 249 41.04 3.05 4.02
C GLU A 249 41.89 2.59 5.20
N ARG A 250 42.25 3.52 6.09
CA ARG A 250 43.04 3.21 7.28
C ARG A 250 42.19 2.61 8.37
N LEU A 251 40.97 3.12 8.57
CA LEU A 251 40.09 2.73 9.66
C LEU A 251 39.26 1.47 9.34
N CYS A 252 38.76 1.35 8.11
CA CYS A 252 37.95 0.22 7.64
C CYS A 252 38.84 -0.95 7.16
N ARG A 253 39.45 -1.67 8.11
CA ARG A 253 40.31 -2.84 7.84
C ARG A 253 39.82 -4.16 8.43
N SER A 254 38.97 -4.09 9.45
CA SER A 254 38.44 -5.27 10.15
C SER A 254 37.09 -5.71 9.58
N GLU A 255 36.73 -6.97 9.87
CA GLU A 255 35.41 -7.55 9.56
C GLU A 255 34.24 -6.90 10.32
N ASP A 256 34.54 -5.98 11.24
CA ASP A 256 33.54 -5.22 11.97
C ASP A 256 33.11 -3.96 11.21
N CYS A 257 33.88 -3.54 10.20
CA CYS A 257 33.56 -2.35 9.41
C CYS A 257 32.18 -2.42 8.73
N PRO A 258 31.77 -3.53 8.07
CA PRO A 258 30.40 -3.63 7.51
C PRO A 258 29.30 -3.45 8.56
N THR A 259 29.49 -3.96 9.78
CA THR A 259 28.55 -3.78 10.89
C THR A 259 28.45 -2.31 11.31
N VAL A 260 29.59 -1.62 11.43
CA VAL A 260 29.62 -0.18 11.75
C VAL A 260 28.94 0.63 10.66
N LEU A 261 29.19 0.33 9.39
CA LEU A 261 28.58 1.04 8.26
C LEU A 261 27.06 0.84 8.19
N GLY A 262 26.56 -0.37 8.48
CA GLY A 262 25.12 -0.62 8.60
C GLY A 262 24.47 0.19 9.72
N ARG A 263 25.08 0.17 10.91
CA ARG A 263 24.61 0.98 12.05
C ARG A 263 24.67 2.48 11.77
N MET A 264 25.70 2.96 11.08
CA MET A 264 25.80 4.35 10.64
C MET A 264 24.69 4.70 9.66
N ARG A 265 24.38 3.83 8.69
CA ARG A 265 23.27 4.04 7.74
C ARG A 265 21.93 4.13 8.46
N ALA A 266 21.72 3.33 9.50
CA ALA A 266 20.52 3.40 10.34
C ALA A 266 20.49 4.64 11.26
N ALA A 267 21.65 5.14 11.70
CA ALA A 267 21.76 6.25 12.66
C ALA A 267 21.75 7.64 12.00
N VAL A 268 22.28 7.76 10.78
CA VAL A 268 22.48 9.04 10.11
C VAL A 268 21.47 9.22 8.98
N PRO A 269 20.56 10.20 9.07
CA PRO A 269 19.61 10.46 8.01
C PRO A 269 20.32 11.04 6.78
N GLY A 270 20.04 10.48 5.60
CA GLY A 270 20.47 11.02 4.31
C GLY A 270 21.52 10.18 3.57
N PRO A 271 21.95 10.63 2.38
CA PRO A 271 22.73 9.82 1.44
C PRO A 271 24.22 9.71 1.79
N GLN A 272 24.68 10.28 2.90
CA GLN A 272 26.10 10.37 3.23
C GLN A 272 26.76 8.98 3.33
N VAL A 273 26.13 8.06 4.07
CA VAL A 273 26.65 6.70 4.23
C VAL A 273 26.50 5.89 2.93
N GLU A 274 25.44 6.13 2.16
CA GLU A 274 25.23 5.50 0.85
C GLU A 274 26.32 5.88 -0.15
N LEU A 275 26.67 7.17 -0.21
CA LEU A 275 27.76 7.67 -1.03
C LEU A 275 29.11 7.14 -0.58
N LEU A 276 29.32 7.00 0.73
CA LEU A 276 30.53 6.40 1.30
C LEU A 276 30.66 4.92 0.89
N LEU A 277 29.57 4.15 1.02
CA LEU A 277 29.52 2.75 0.61
C LEU A 277 29.75 2.59 -0.89
N ALA A 278 29.12 3.43 -1.72
CA ALA A 278 29.31 3.41 -3.17
C ALA A 278 30.76 3.73 -3.57
N ARG A 279 31.38 4.73 -2.93
CA ARG A 279 32.77 5.15 -3.20
C ARG A 279 33.79 4.08 -2.83
N HIS A 280 33.55 3.32 -1.77
CA HIS A 280 34.51 2.36 -1.22
C HIS A 280 34.04 0.90 -1.34
N VAL A 281 33.21 0.59 -2.33
CA VAL A 281 32.65 -0.76 -2.53
C VAL A 281 33.74 -1.83 -2.63
N ASP A 282 34.83 -1.57 -3.36
CA ASP A 282 35.92 -2.52 -3.54
C ASP A 282 36.70 -2.80 -2.24
N ARG A 283 36.58 -1.91 -1.24
CA ARG A 283 37.16 -2.11 0.08
C ARG A 283 36.21 -2.81 1.04
N VAL A 284 34.93 -2.44 1.03
CA VAL A 284 33.90 -2.99 1.91
C VAL A 284 33.53 -4.41 1.53
N PHE A 285 33.41 -4.70 0.23
CA PHE A 285 32.95 -5.99 -0.26
C PHE A 285 33.80 -7.18 0.24
N PRO A 286 35.15 -7.16 0.17
CA PRO A 286 35.96 -8.26 0.72
C PRO A 286 35.80 -8.47 2.24
N LEU A 287 35.52 -7.41 2.99
CA LEU A 287 35.26 -7.51 4.44
C LEU A 287 33.89 -8.12 4.70
N LEU A 288 32.87 -7.68 3.96
CA LEU A 288 31.53 -8.23 4.04
C LEU A 288 31.49 -9.69 3.61
N LYS A 289 32.20 -10.07 2.54
CA LYS A 289 32.29 -11.46 2.07
C LYS A 289 32.82 -12.38 3.17
N ARG A 290 33.93 -12.01 3.83
CA ARG A 290 34.47 -12.78 4.97
C ARG A 290 33.48 -12.87 6.13
N LYS A 291 32.76 -11.78 6.41
CA LYS A 291 31.72 -11.76 7.46
C LYS A 291 30.57 -12.71 7.13
N VAL A 292 30.10 -12.72 5.88
CA VAL A 292 29.08 -13.67 5.37
C VAL A 292 29.55 -15.11 5.54
N GLU A 293 30.77 -15.43 5.13
CA GLU A 293 31.34 -16.79 5.27
C GLU A 293 31.45 -17.27 6.73
N LYS A 294 31.59 -16.33 7.67
CA LYS A 294 31.62 -16.62 9.11
C LYS A 294 30.22 -16.73 9.73
N LEU A 295 29.27 -15.92 9.29
CA LEU A 295 27.90 -15.87 9.78
C LEU A 295 27.04 -16.95 9.09
N ARG A 296 27.11 -18.17 9.61
CA ARG A 296 26.34 -19.31 9.07
C ARG A 296 24.83 -19.21 9.30
N SER A 297 24.36 -18.34 10.19
CA SER A 297 22.93 -18.15 10.48
C SER A 297 22.31 -17.11 9.53
N PRO A 298 21.28 -17.46 8.73
CA PRO A 298 20.56 -16.50 7.90
C PRO A 298 19.96 -15.34 8.71
N HIS A 299 19.57 -15.58 9.97
CA HIS A 299 18.99 -14.54 10.82
C HIS A 299 20.01 -13.47 11.21
N GLU A 300 21.22 -13.87 11.58
CA GLU A 300 22.30 -12.95 11.94
C GLU A 300 22.78 -12.17 10.71
N LEU A 301 22.87 -12.84 9.57
CA LEU A 301 23.23 -12.21 8.32
C LEU A 301 22.14 -11.25 7.83
N ALA A 302 20.86 -11.61 7.96
CA ALA A 302 19.73 -10.75 7.59
C ALA A 302 19.73 -9.44 8.38
N ALA A 303 20.04 -9.47 9.68
CA ALA A 303 20.16 -8.26 10.49
C ALA A 303 21.25 -7.33 9.96
N LEU A 304 22.43 -7.88 9.63
CA LEU A 304 23.53 -7.12 9.04
C LEU A 304 23.15 -6.53 7.67
N LEU A 305 22.53 -7.32 6.79
CA LEU A 305 22.16 -6.89 5.45
C LEU A 305 21.02 -5.87 5.46
N SER A 306 20.05 -6.02 6.36
CA SER A 306 18.95 -5.05 6.53
C SER A 306 19.50 -3.68 6.89
N GLU A 307 20.42 -3.59 7.85
CA GLU A 307 21.07 -2.33 8.23
C GLU A 307 21.98 -1.77 7.12
N LEU A 308 22.83 -2.62 6.52
CA LEU A 308 23.85 -2.19 5.56
C LEU A 308 23.27 -1.79 4.20
N LEU A 309 22.27 -2.54 3.71
CA LEU A 309 21.66 -2.37 2.40
C LEU A 309 20.29 -1.66 2.47
N ALA A 310 19.87 -1.22 3.67
CA ALA A 310 18.56 -0.61 3.92
C ALA A 310 17.37 -1.44 3.38
N LEU A 311 17.47 -2.77 3.55
CA LEU A 311 16.45 -3.71 3.11
C LEU A 311 15.42 -3.94 4.22
N ASP A 312 14.17 -4.16 3.83
CA ASP A 312 13.18 -4.70 4.76
C ASP A 312 13.59 -6.10 5.25
N ARG A 313 13.02 -6.52 6.39
CA ARG A 313 13.40 -7.77 7.06
C ARG A 313 13.25 -9.00 6.17
N ASP A 314 12.20 -9.06 5.36
CA ASP A 314 11.91 -10.24 4.54
C ASP A 314 12.88 -10.30 3.35
N THR A 315 13.10 -9.18 2.66
CA THR A 315 14.08 -9.09 1.57
C THR A 315 15.50 -9.37 2.07
N ALA A 316 15.88 -8.86 3.24
CA ALA A 316 17.18 -9.13 3.85
C ALA A 316 17.36 -10.60 4.21
N PHE A 317 16.30 -11.26 4.71
CA PHE A 317 16.32 -12.68 5.05
C PHE A 317 16.42 -13.57 3.81
N GLU A 318 15.68 -13.27 2.74
CA GLU A 318 15.80 -13.99 1.47
C GLU A 318 17.22 -13.86 0.87
N LEU A 319 17.78 -12.64 0.87
CA LEU A 319 19.15 -12.42 0.41
C LEU A 319 20.18 -13.14 1.29
N ALA A 320 19.99 -13.16 2.61
CA ALA A 320 20.85 -13.90 3.52
C ALA A 320 20.79 -15.41 3.27
N THR A 321 19.59 -15.96 3.05
CA THR A 321 19.37 -17.37 2.71
C THR A 321 20.10 -17.74 1.41
N LEU A 322 19.97 -16.88 0.39
CA LEU A 322 20.69 -17.02 -0.87
C LEU A 322 22.22 -17.00 -0.68
N LEU A 323 22.72 -16.09 0.15
CA LEU A 323 24.16 -15.92 0.41
C LEU A 323 24.75 -17.00 1.33
N ASN A 324 23.93 -17.69 2.13
CA ASN A 324 24.34 -18.79 3.01
C ASN A 324 24.23 -20.18 2.35
N ASP A 325 23.84 -20.24 1.07
CA ASP A 325 23.75 -21.48 0.31
C ASP A 325 22.69 -22.48 0.86
N GLU A 326 21.69 -21.97 1.57
CA GLU A 326 20.58 -22.75 2.13
C GLU A 326 19.37 -22.79 1.17
N VAL A 327 19.61 -22.72 -0.15
CA VAL A 327 18.53 -22.71 -1.14
C VAL A 327 18.17 -24.13 -1.57
N ASP A 328 17.21 -24.74 -0.87
CA ASP A 328 16.59 -26.00 -1.28
C ASP A 328 15.38 -25.73 -2.22
N PRO A 329 15.23 -26.46 -3.35
CA PRO A 329 14.06 -26.37 -4.22
C PRO A 329 12.69 -26.53 -3.54
N GLY A 330 12.63 -27.15 -2.35
CA GLY A 330 11.41 -27.27 -1.53
C GLY A 330 11.23 -26.16 -0.48
N SER A 331 12.22 -25.30 -0.29
CA SER A 331 12.18 -24.23 0.72
C SER A 331 11.13 -23.18 0.38
N ARG A 332 10.38 -22.75 1.41
CA ARG A 332 9.42 -21.64 1.34
C ARG A 332 10.08 -20.30 1.71
N GLU A 333 11.38 -20.29 1.94
CA GLU A 333 12.10 -19.11 2.43
C GLU A 333 12.26 -18.04 1.35
N LEU A 334 12.44 -18.43 0.08
CA LEU A 334 12.52 -17.49 -1.04
C LEU A 334 11.15 -17.22 -1.65
N GLN A 335 10.45 -16.17 -1.20
CA GLN A 335 9.16 -15.74 -1.73
C GLN A 335 9.27 -14.80 -2.95
N GLY A 336 10.51 -14.51 -3.37
CA GLY A 336 10.82 -13.69 -4.55
C GLY A 336 10.87 -12.19 -4.26
N LYS A 337 10.97 -11.80 -3.00
CA LYS A 337 11.25 -10.41 -2.61
C LYS A 337 12.60 -9.94 -3.13
N VAL A 338 13.57 -10.85 -3.25
CA VAL A 338 14.89 -10.56 -3.85
C VAL A 338 14.84 -10.06 -5.30
N LEU A 339 13.75 -10.34 -6.04
CA LEU A 339 13.58 -9.81 -7.40
C LEU A 339 13.26 -8.30 -7.41
N GLY A 340 12.79 -7.75 -6.29
CA GLY A 340 12.53 -6.33 -6.11
C GLY A 340 13.71 -5.52 -5.56
N LEU A 341 14.90 -6.14 -5.46
CA LEU A 341 16.11 -5.46 -4.99
C LEU A 341 16.44 -4.25 -5.87
N ARG A 342 17.03 -3.22 -5.27
CA ARG A 342 17.66 -2.14 -6.05
C ARG A 342 19.06 -2.56 -6.48
N PRO A 343 19.50 -2.23 -7.70
CA PRO A 343 20.85 -2.55 -8.18
C PRO A 343 21.91 -1.63 -7.56
N GLU A 344 22.02 -1.64 -6.23
CA GLU A 344 23.09 -0.94 -5.51
C GLU A 344 24.43 -1.67 -5.72
N PRO A 345 25.57 -0.96 -5.85
CA PRO A 345 26.87 -1.59 -6.16
C PRO A 345 27.26 -2.74 -5.24
N LEU A 346 27.00 -2.63 -3.93
CA LEU A 346 27.33 -3.67 -2.95
C LEU A 346 26.43 -4.90 -3.09
N THR A 347 25.12 -4.69 -3.32
CA THR A 347 24.16 -5.76 -3.60
C THR A 347 24.54 -6.53 -4.86
N VAL A 348 24.90 -5.82 -5.93
CA VAL A 348 25.32 -6.42 -7.20
C VAL A 348 26.60 -7.25 -7.01
N ARG A 349 27.62 -6.71 -6.31
CA ARG A 349 28.85 -7.45 -6.01
C ARG A 349 28.61 -8.71 -5.17
N LEU A 350 27.69 -8.66 -4.19
CA LEU A 350 27.30 -9.83 -3.40
C LEU A 350 26.64 -10.90 -4.26
N LEU A 351 25.70 -10.53 -5.12
CA LEU A 351 25.03 -11.45 -6.03
C LEU A 351 26.02 -12.03 -7.06
N GLN A 352 26.94 -11.23 -7.61
CA GLN A 352 28.00 -11.71 -8.50
C GLN A 352 28.93 -12.70 -7.79
N SER A 353 29.26 -12.43 -6.53
CA SER A 353 30.04 -13.35 -5.69
C SER A 353 29.31 -14.67 -5.47
N ALA A 354 27.99 -14.63 -5.24
CA ALA A 354 27.16 -15.83 -5.09
C ALA A 354 27.05 -16.61 -6.41
N GLN A 355 26.90 -15.91 -7.54
CA GLN A 355 26.87 -16.50 -8.89
C GLN A 355 28.17 -17.27 -9.23
N GLN A 356 29.31 -16.84 -8.70
CA GLN A 356 30.62 -17.47 -8.95
C GLN A 356 30.92 -18.68 -8.05
N ARG A 357 30.05 -19.02 -7.10
CA ARG A 357 30.28 -20.17 -6.21
C ARG A 357 30.08 -21.49 -6.96
N GLU A 358 30.80 -22.52 -6.53
CA GLU A 358 30.76 -23.87 -7.13
C GLU A 358 29.41 -24.59 -6.93
N TRP A 359 28.56 -24.10 -6.02
CA TRP A 359 27.25 -24.68 -5.73
C TRP A 359 26.16 -24.15 -6.66
N PRO A 360 25.50 -25.03 -7.42
CA PRO A 360 24.68 -24.59 -8.54
C PRO A 360 23.25 -24.12 -8.18
N GLY A 361 22.83 -24.24 -6.92
CA GLY A 361 21.52 -23.74 -6.43
C GLY A 361 21.53 -22.22 -6.22
N ALA A 362 22.35 -21.75 -5.28
CA ALA A 362 22.51 -20.32 -4.99
C ALA A 362 23.11 -19.55 -6.17
N ALA A 363 24.07 -20.15 -6.90
CA ALA A 363 24.69 -19.50 -8.06
C ALA A 363 23.68 -19.21 -9.18
N GLY A 364 22.80 -20.18 -9.47
CA GLY A 364 21.76 -20.02 -10.48
C GLY A 364 20.72 -18.98 -10.08
N VAL A 365 20.24 -19.02 -8.83
CA VAL A 365 19.29 -18.02 -8.32
C VAL A 365 19.91 -16.62 -8.35
N ALA A 366 21.16 -16.45 -7.90
CA ALA A 366 21.85 -15.17 -7.95
C ALA A 366 22.00 -14.65 -9.40
N GLY A 367 22.30 -15.53 -10.35
CA GLY A 367 22.33 -15.20 -11.77
C GLY A 367 20.97 -14.74 -12.32
N LEU A 368 19.88 -15.41 -11.95
CA LEU A 368 18.52 -14.99 -12.31
C LEU A 368 18.16 -13.62 -11.71
N VAL A 369 18.50 -13.38 -10.44
CA VAL A 369 18.28 -12.06 -9.81
C VAL A 369 19.09 -10.98 -10.54
N LEU A 370 20.36 -11.23 -10.85
CA LEU A 370 21.21 -10.28 -11.60
C LEU A 370 20.64 -9.97 -12.98
N GLU A 371 20.10 -10.95 -13.69
CA GLU A 371 19.45 -10.76 -15.00
C GLU A 371 18.21 -9.87 -14.87
N VAL A 372 17.34 -10.13 -13.88
CA VAL A 372 16.17 -9.29 -13.60
C VAL A 372 16.55 -7.85 -13.24
N LEU A 373 17.67 -7.66 -12.54
CA LEU A 373 18.21 -6.33 -12.20
C LEU A 373 18.95 -5.65 -13.37
N GLY A 374 19.10 -6.32 -14.51
CA GLY A 374 19.86 -5.81 -15.66
C GLY A 374 21.37 -5.71 -15.42
N GLN A 375 21.92 -6.54 -14.52
CA GLN A 375 23.33 -6.52 -14.07
C GLN A 375 24.15 -7.72 -14.57
N GLY A 376 23.64 -8.43 -15.58
CA GLY A 376 24.28 -9.60 -16.21
C GLY A 376 23.27 -10.39 -17.03
N GLU A 377 23.74 -11.44 -17.69
CA GLU A 377 22.89 -12.42 -18.38
C GLU A 377 23.28 -13.82 -17.89
N LEU A 378 22.29 -14.65 -17.54
CA LEU A 378 22.52 -16.05 -17.24
C LEU A 378 22.62 -16.82 -18.57
N PRO A 379 23.74 -17.51 -18.86
CA PRO A 379 23.88 -18.25 -20.10
C PRO A 379 22.82 -19.35 -20.25
N ASP A 380 22.30 -19.58 -21.46
CA ASP A 380 21.29 -20.61 -21.74
C ASP A 380 21.68 -22.01 -21.23
N ALA A 381 22.98 -22.33 -21.27
CA ALA A 381 23.53 -23.59 -20.77
C ALA A 381 23.34 -23.77 -19.25
N GLN A 382 23.30 -22.67 -18.49
CA GLN A 382 23.11 -22.67 -17.02
C GLN A 382 21.66 -22.44 -16.63
N LEU A 383 20.87 -21.84 -17.51
CA LEU A 383 19.49 -21.46 -17.27
C LEU A 383 18.58 -22.66 -16.95
N ARG A 384 18.58 -23.71 -17.78
CA ARG A 384 17.71 -24.86 -17.57
C ARG A 384 18.02 -25.62 -16.27
N PRO A 385 19.29 -25.96 -15.96
CA PRO A 385 19.65 -26.55 -14.67
C PRO A 385 19.30 -25.65 -13.46
N THR A 386 19.35 -24.33 -13.65
CA THR A 386 18.97 -23.36 -12.61
C THR A 386 17.48 -23.43 -12.34
N LEU A 387 16.64 -23.32 -13.37
CA LEU A 387 15.19 -23.35 -13.22
C LEU A 387 14.70 -24.68 -12.60
N GLU A 388 15.40 -25.79 -12.84
CA GLU A 388 15.15 -27.10 -12.22
C GLU A 388 15.42 -27.16 -10.71
N ARG A 389 16.20 -26.22 -10.16
CA ARG A 389 16.61 -26.20 -8.74
C ARG A 389 16.03 -25.04 -7.94
N VAL A 390 15.58 -23.99 -8.62
CA VAL A 390 14.94 -22.82 -8.00
C VAL A 390 13.62 -23.21 -7.31
N PRO A 391 13.30 -22.64 -6.13
CA PRO A 391 12.01 -22.87 -5.46
C PRO A 391 10.80 -22.41 -6.27
N CYS A 392 9.69 -23.13 -6.15
CA CYS A 392 8.45 -22.80 -6.88
C CYS A 392 7.91 -21.39 -6.57
N SER A 393 8.13 -20.90 -5.35
CA SER A 393 7.77 -19.54 -4.94
C SER A 393 8.53 -18.46 -5.69
N LEU A 394 9.76 -18.71 -6.14
CA LEU A 394 10.49 -17.80 -7.02
C LEU A 394 10.01 -17.93 -8.46
N LEU A 395 9.78 -19.16 -8.96
CA LEU A 395 9.24 -19.39 -10.31
C LEU A 395 7.84 -18.77 -10.50
N ALA A 396 7.08 -18.60 -9.42
CA ALA A 396 5.82 -17.86 -9.42
C ALA A 396 5.95 -16.41 -9.91
N HIS A 397 7.14 -15.83 -9.92
CA HIS A 397 7.38 -14.51 -10.53
C HIS A 397 7.62 -14.60 -12.04
N THR A 398 6.85 -15.47 -12.71
CA THR A 398 6.96 -15.77 -14.14
C THR A 398 6.85 -14.51 -14.99
N ARG A 399 5.97 -13.57 -14.63
CA ARG A 399 5.82 -12.30 -15.34
C ARG A 399 7.13 -11.53 -15.41
N THR A 400 7.80 -11.34 -14.28
CA THR A 400 9.09 -10.65 -14.19
C THR A 400 10.12 -11.30 -15.10
N PHE A 401 10.25 -12.64 -15.06
CA PHE A 401 11.21 -13.35 -15.91
C PHE A 401 10.92 -13.23 -17.40
N ILE A 402 9.65 -13.37 -17.82
CA ILE A 402 9.27 -13.29 -19.24
C ILE A 402 9.42 -11.86 -19.77
N GLU A 403 9.14 -10.85 -18.95
CA GLU A 403 9.34 -9.44 -19.33
C GLU A 403 10.82 -9.11 -19.53
N THR A 404 11.70 -9.65 -18.69
CA THR A 404 13.16 -9.53 -18.88
C THR A 404 13.66 -10.34 -20.07
N ARG A 405 13.19 -11.59 -20.23
CA ARG A 405 13.64 -12.52 -21.28
C ARG A 405 12.47 -13.37 -21.80
N PRO A 406 11.81 -12.97 -22.90
CA PRO A 406 10.65 -13.68 -23.44
C PRO A 406 10.90 -15.16 -23.79
N GLY A 407 12.14 -15.52 -24.15
CA GLY A 407 12.54 -16.90 -24.41
C GLY A 407 12.40 -17.85 -23.20
N LEU A 408 12.22 -17.32 -21.99
CA LEU A 408 12.02 -18.12 -20.78
C LEU A 408 10.61 -18.72 -20.65
N ALA A 409 9.65 -18.29 -21.47
CA ALA A 409 8.26 -18.76 -21.36
C ALA A 409 8.15 -20.31 -21.41
N LYS A 410 8.85 -20.95 -22.35
CA LYS A 410 8.86 -22.41 -22.50
C LYS A 410 9.49 -23.13 -21.31
N PRO A 411 10.75 -22.86 -20.92
CA PRO A 411 11.34 -23.56 -19.79
C PRO A 411 10.60 -23.27 -18.48
N LEU A 412 10.05 -22.07 -18.27
CA LEU A 412 9.21 -21.76 -17.10
C LEU A 412 7.92 -22.58 -17.08
N TRP A 413 7.19 -22.64 -18.19
CA TRP A 413 6.00 -23.49 -18.33
C TRP A 413 6.32 -24.94 -17.96
N GLU A 414 7.37 -25.51 -18.54
CA GLU A 414 7.76 -26.91 -18.30
C GLU A 414 8.14 -27.18 -16.84
N GLN A 415 8.75 -26.22 -16.14
CA GLN A 415 9.04 -26.39 -14.70
C GLN A 415 7.78 -26.25 -13.85
N LEU A 416 6.94 -25.25 -14.12
CA LEU A 416 5.71 -25.01 -13.37
C LEU A 416 4.74 -26.20 -13.51
N GLU A 417 4.59 -26.73 -14.72
CA GLU A 417 3.79 -27.91 -15.02
C GLU A 417 4.31 -29.16 -14.29
N ARG A 418 5.62 -29.37 -14.25
CA ARG A 418 6.22 -30.58 -13.66
C ARG A 418 6.35 -30.55 -12.14
N ARG A 419 6.67 -29.40 -11.55
CA ARG A 419 7.11 -29.30 -10.14
C ARG A 419 6.22 -28.45 -9.25
N CYS A 420 5.43 -27.53 -9.81
CA CYS A 420 4.79 -26.45 -9.05
C CYS A 420 3.26 -26.43 -9.23
N PRO A 421 2.53 -27.50 -8.85
CA PRO A 421 1.10 -27.64 -9.14
C PRO A 421 0.22 -26.58 -8.49
N PHE A 422 0.67 -25.94 -7.41
CA PHE A 422 -0.07 -24.89 -6.69
C PHE A 422 0.01 -23.50 -7.35
N TYR A 423 0.89 -23.32 -8.34
CA TYR A 423 1.12 -22.05 -9.03
C TYR A 423 0.48 -22.05 -10.41
N GLU A 424 -0.82 -22.37 -10.44
CA GLU A 424 -1.55 -22.52 -11.70
C GLU A 424 -1.57 -21.22 -12.50
N ASP A 425 -1.75 -20.08 -11.85
CA ASP A 425 -1.87 -18.77 -12.51
C ASP A 425 -0.60 -18.41 -13.28
N ASP A 426 0.56 -18.64 -12.67
CA ASP A 426 1.88 -18.35 -13.26
C ASP A 426 2.19 -19.34 -14.39
N ARG A 427 1.77 -20.59 -14.22
CA ARG A 427 1.81 -21.61 -15.26
C ARG A 427 1.04 -21.08 -16.48
N TRP A 428 -0.24 -20.74 -16.35
CA TRP A 428 -1.04 -20.23 -17.47
C TRP A 428 -0.45 -18.98 -18.12
N PHE A 429 0.16 -18.10 -17.33
CA PHE A 429 0.83 -16.92 -17.86
C PHE A 429 2.02 -17.30 -18.76
N ALA A 430 2.83 -18.28 -18.36
CA ALA A 430 3.92 -18.80 -19.19
C ALA A 430 3.43 -19.41 -20.51
N LEU A 431 2.28 -20.11 -20.49
CA LEU A 431 1.69 -20.74 -21.69
C LEU A 431 1.40 -19.72 -22.77
N ALA A 432 0.76 -18.62 -22.39
CA ALA A 432 0.31 -17.60 -23.33
C ALA A 432 1.47 -16.86 -24.03
N HIS A 433 2.68 -16.97 -23.48
CA HIS A 433 3.90 -16.37 -24.00
C HIS A 433 4.75 -17.36 -24.80
N LEU A 434 4.27 -18.59 -25.01
CA LEU A 434 4.88 -19.52 -25.97
C LEU A 434 4.65 -19.07 -27.41
N THR A 435 5.42 -19.64 -28.34
CA THR A 435 5.14 -19.46 -29.77
C THR A 435 3.75 -20.02 -30.11
N PRO A 436 3.07 -19.52 -31.16
CA PRO A 436 1.75 -20.02 -31.53
C PRO A 436 1.71 -21.54 -31.67
N ALA A 437 2.65 -22.15 -32.40
CA ALA A 437 2.69 -23.61 -32.57
C ALA A 437 2.79 -24.39 -31.24
N GLU A 438 3.55 -23.87 -30.28
CA GLU A 438 3.70 -24.50 -28.96
C GLU A 438 2.47 -24.29 -28.07
N PHE A 439 1.90 -23.08 -28.05
CA PHE A 439 0.65 -22.77 -27.36
C PHE A 439 -0.47 -23.70 -27.87
N GLU A 440 -0.64 -23.77 -29.18
CA GLU A 440 -1.64 -24.59 -29.85
C GLU A 440 -1.50 -26.07 -29.49
N GLN A 441 -0.29 -26.61 -29.57
CA GLN A 441 -0.01 -28.00 -29.23
C GLN A 441 -0.36 -28.31 -27.77
N ARG A 442 -0.01 -27.42 -26.85
CA ARG A 442 -0.22 -27.62 -25.40
C ARG A 442 -1.68 -27.47 -25.01
N VAL A 443 -2.37 -26.45 -25.52
CA VAL A 443 -3.82 -26.32 -25.28
C VAL A 443 -4.59 -27.49 -25.88
N ALA A 444 -4.18 -28.00 -27.05
CA ALA A 444 -4.77 -29.20 -27.63
C ALA A 444 -4.60 -30.46 -26.76
N GLN A 445 -3.48 -30.58 -26.04
CA GLN A 445 -3.22 -31.68 -25.11
C GLN A 445 -4.05 -31.57 -23.83
N VAL A 446 -4.21 -30.35 -23.30
CA VAL A 446 -4.92 -30.11 -22.04
C VAL A 446 -6.44 -30.13 -22.22
N GLY A 447 -6.94 -29.61 -23.33
CA GLY A 447 -8.37 -29.42 -23.61
C GLY A 447 -8.85 -28.00 -23.29
N CYS A 448 -9.73 -27.46 -24.13
CA CYS A 448 -10.25 -26.09 -24.01
C CYS A 448 -10.95 -25.85 -22.66
N ASP A 449 -11.69 -26.83 -22.15
CA ASP A 449 -12.47 -26.76 -20.90
C ASP A 449 -11.60 -26.59 -19.65
N LYS A 450 -10.33 -27.01 -19.70
CA LYS A 450 -9.40 -26.97 -18.56
C LYS A 450 -8.49 -25.75 -18.55
N VAL A 451 -8.45 -24.98 -19.64
CA VAL A 451 -7.70 -23.73 -19.67
C VAL A 451 -8.56 -22.64 -19.00
N PRO A 452 -8.03 -21.88 -18.03
CA PRO A 452 -8.77 -20.81 -17.38
C PRO A 452 -8.78 -19.57 -18.27
N TRP A 453 -9.55 -19.62 -19.35
CA TRP A 453 -9.74 -18.49 -20.28
C TRP A 453 -10.32 -17.24 -19.60
N ARG A 454 -11.01 -17.42 -18.46
CA ARG A 454 -11.55 -16.34 -17.63
C ARG A 454 -10.84 -16.36 -16.28
N GLY A 455 -10.13 -15.28 -15.96
CA GLY A 455 -9.59 -15.08 -14.61
C GLY A 455 -10.72 -14.69 -13.65
N ASN A 456 -11.02 -15.54 -12.67
CA ASN A 456 -11.89 -15.15 -11.55
C ASN A 456 -11.09 -14.30 -10.54
N VAL A 457 -11.70 -13.17 -10.17
CA VAL A 457 -11.48 -12.27 -9.03
C VAL A 457 -10.25 -12.58 -8.15
N MET A 458 -9.25 -11.69 -8.21
CA MET A 458 -8.27 -11.27 -7.17
C MET A 458 -6.82 -11.12 -7.68
N ARG A 459 -6.43 -11.72 -8.81
CA ARG A 459 -5.13 -11.47 -9.48
C ARG A 459 -5.29 -11.32 -10.99
N ASP A 460 -4.77 -10.21 -11.52
CA ASP A 460 -4.97 -9.72 -12.88
C ASP A 460 -4.38 -10.63 -13.97
N ASP A 461 -5.25 -11.05 -14.90
CA ASP A 461 -4.91 -11.54 -16.25
C ASP A 461 -3.96 -12.75 -16.32
N ARG A 462 -4.48 -13.93 -15.95
CA ARG A 462 -3.74 -15.21 -15.93
C ARG A 462 -3.10 -15.58 -17.25
N LEU A 463 -3.67 -15.18 -18.38
CA LEU A 463 -3.13 -15.46 -19.71
C LEU A 463 -2.45 -14.25 -20.35
N GLY A 464 -2.38 -13.09 -19.69
CA GLY A 464 -1.85 -11.87 -20.32
C GLY A 464 -2.72 -11.31 -21.46
N PHE A 465 -3.94 -11.83 -21.65
CA PHE A 465 -4.84 -11.49 -22.76
C PHE A 465 -5.69 -10.24 -22.49
N GLU A 466 -5.94 -9.91 -21.22
CA GLU A 466 -6.72 -8.72 -20.82
C GLU A 466 -5.85 -7.44 -20.75
N SER A 467 -4.56 -7.57 -20.44
CA SER A 467 -3.63 -6.46 -20.18
C SER A 467 -2.71 -6.10 -21.35
N LYS A 468 -2.47 -7.03 -22.31
CA LYS A 468 -1.62 -6.81 -23.49
C LYS A 468 -2.26 -7.46 -24.74
N GLY A 469 -3.17 -6.74 -25.41
CA GLY A 469 -4.03 -7.31 -26.47
C GLY A 469 -3.34 -7.90 -27.71
N SER A 470 -2.05 -7.62 -27.95
CA SER A 470 -1.29 -8.27 -29.03
C SER A 470 -1.15 -9.77 -28.84
N ARG A 471 -1.09 -10.27 -27.59
CA ARG A 471 -0.93 -11.69 -27.31
C ARG A 471 -2.17 -12.51 -27.62
N LEU A 472 -3.35 -11.97 -27.33
CA LEU A 472 -4.59 -12.64 -27.73
C LEU A 472 -4.69 -12.70 -29.26
N GLU A 473 -4.35 -11.62 -29.97
CA GLU A 473 -4.37 -11.57 -31.43
C GLU A 473 -3.50 -12.65 -32.10
N GLU A 474 -2.31 -12.93 -31.56
CA GLU A 474 -1.39 -13.96 -32.07
C GLU A 474 -2.00 -15.37 -32.03
N HIS A 475 -2.78 -15.68 -31.00
CA HIS A 475 -3.35 -17.02 -30.77
C HIS A 475 -4.82 -17.14 -31.17
N PHE A 476 -5.51 -16.02 -31.35
CA PHE A 476 -6.97 -15.97 -31.51
C PHE A 476 -7.46 -16.79 -32.70
N GLY A 477 -6.76 -16.73 -33.83
CA GLY A 477 -7.12 -17.49 -35.02
C GLY A 477 -7.25 -18.99 -34.74
N TRP A 478 -6.37 -19.57 -33.92
CA TRP A 478 -6.45 -20.98 -33.52
C TRP A 478 -7.50 -21.24 -32.45
N ILE A 479 -7.55 -20.40 -31.39
CA ILE A 479 -8.55 -20.49 -30.32
C ILE A 479 -9.94 -20.48 -30.95
N GLY A 480 -10.17 -19.58 -31.91
CA GLY A 480 -11.41 -19.47 -32.66
C GLY A 480 -11.81 -20.75 -33.40
N ARG A 481 -10.87 -21.54 -33.91
CA ARG A 481 -11.16 -22.82 -34.60
C ARG A 481 -11.41 -23.97 -33.64
N ARG A 482 -10.68 -24.02 -32.53
CA ARG A 482 -10.63 -25.21 -31.65
C ARG A 482 -11.48 -25.06 -30.39
N CYS A 483 -11.59 -23.83 -29.88
CA CYS A 483 -12.28 -23.42 -28.67
C CYS A 483 -13.22 -22.23 -28.98
N PRO A 484 -14.24 -22.40 -29.85
CA PRO A 484 -15.02 -21.29 -30.38
C PRO A 484 -15.88 -20.58 -29.31
N GLU A 485 -16.33 -21.29 -28.26
CA GLU A 485 -17.07 -20.70 -27.14
C GLU A 485 -16.17 -19.81 -26.28
N GLU A 486 -14.92 -20.23 -26.09
CA GLU A 486 -13.92 -19.54 -25.30
C GLU A 486 -13.39 -18.31 -26.04
N ALA A 487 -13.13 -18.43 -27.35
CA ALA A 487 -12.84 -17.29 -28.22
C ALA A 487 -13.94 -16.23 -28.13
N TRP A 488 -15.21 -16.64 -28.21
CA TRP A 488 -16.34 -15.74 -28.03
C TRP A 488 -16.31 -15.05 -26.66
N ASN A 489 -16.14 -15.84 -25.61
CA ASN A 489 -16.12 -15.37 -24.23
C ASN A 489 -15.02 -14.35 -23.96
N LEU A 490 -13.84 -14.53 -24.58
CA LEU A 490 -12.74 -13.56 -24.56
C LEU A 490 -13.15 -12.27 -25.27
N LEU A 491 -13.73 -12.35 -26.46
CA LEU A 491 -14.12 -11.14 -27.22
C LEU A 491 -15.17 -10.29 -26.50
N VAL A 492 -16.12 -10.91 -25.80
CA VAL A 492 -17.19 -10.19 -25.07
C VAL A 492 -16.84 -9.87 -23.62
N GLY A 493 -15.69 -10.34 -23.12
CA GLY A 493 -15.22 -10.13 -21.75
C GLY A 493 -14.94 -8.65 -21.46
N LYS A 494 -15.35 -8.16 -20.28
CA LYS A 494 -15.30 -6.71 -19.96
C LYS A 494 -13.90 -6.11 -20.00
N LYS A 495 -12.88 -6.90 -19.67
CA LYS A 495 -11.48 -6.48 -19.51
C LYS A 495 -10.61 -6.78 -20.72
N THR A 496 -11.13 -7.43 -21.76
CA THR A 496 -10.31 -7.81 -22.92
C THR A 496 -9.85 -6.59 -23.69
N HIS A 497 -8.53 -6.47 -23.89
CA HIS A 497 -7.95 -5.45 -24.75
C HIS A 497 -8.13 -5.83 -26.23
N LEU A 498 -9.00 -5.10 -26.93
CA LEU A 498 -9.28 -5.34 -28.34
C LEU A 498 -8.31 -4.53 -29.22
N THR A 499 -7.45 -5.20 -29.99
CA THR A 499 -6.58 -4.60 -31.02
C THR A 499 -7.27 -4.59 -32.39
N PRO A 500 -6.78 -3.80 -33.38
CA PRO A 500 -7.43 -3.74 -34.69
C PRO A 500 -7.44 -5.08 -35.41
N GLY A 501 -6.30 -5.77 -35.42
CA GLY A 501 -6.19 -7.06 -36.08
C GLY A 501 -7.01 -8.15 -35.38
N LEU A 502 -7.10 -8.13 -34.04
CA LEU A 502 -7.99 -9.04 -33.31
C LEU A 502 -9.47 -8.80 -33.67
N ALA A 503 -9.91 -7.54 -33.76
CA ALA A 503 -11.26 -7.21 -34.16
C ALA A 503 -11.56 -7.67 -35.60
N GLU A 504 -10.62 -7.46 -36.53
CA GLU A 504 -10.74 -7.93 -37.92
C GLU A 504 -10.82 -9.46 -38.03
N GLN A 505 -9.98 -10.18 -37.28
CA GLN A 505 -10.04 -11.65 -37.22
C GLN A 505 -11.39 -12.13 -36.67
N ALA A 506 -11.90 -11.48 -35.61
CA ALA A 506 -13.16 -11.81 -34.95
C ALA A 506 -14.40 -11.65 -35.86
N VAL A 507 -14.41 -10.63 -36.72
CA VAL A 507 -15.51 -10.37 -37.67
C VAL A 507 -15.26 -10.96 -39.07
N SER A 508 -14.27 -11.83 -39.21
CA SER A 508 -14.03 -12.55 -40.46
C SER A 508 -15.17 -13.54 -40.75
N PRO A 509 -15.52 -13.79 -42.03
CA PRO A 509 -16.60 -14.72 -42.37
C PRO A 509 -16.38 -16.14 -41.81
N GLU A 510 -15.12 -16.57 -41.78
CA GLU A 510 -14.74 -17.87 -41.21
C GLU A 510 -15.02 -17.93 -39.70
N GLN A 511 -14.67 -16.88 -38.96
CA GLN A 511 -14.84 -16.86 -37.52
C GLN A 511 -16.31 -16.66 -37.10
N LEU A 512 -17.06 -15.81 -37.81
CA LEU A 512 -18.49 -15.64 -37.56
C LEU A 512 -19.26 -16.94 -37.80
N ARG A 513 -18.89 -17.74 -38.82
CA ARG A 513 -19.45 -19.08 -39.03
C ARG A 513 -19.14 -20.05 -37.90
N ARG A 514 -17.98 -19.91 -37.25
CA ARG A 514 -17.61 -20.74 -36.08
C ARG A 514 -18.39 -20.35 -34.83
N PHE A 515 -18.81 -19.09 -34.72
CA PHE A 515 -19.71 -18.60 -33.67
C PHE A 515 -21.18 -18.99 -33.88
N ARG A 516 -21.47 -19.97 -34.74
CA ARG A 516 -22.84 -20.41 -35.03
C ARG A 516 -23.65 -20.88 -33.82
N PHE A 517 -22.99 -21.27 -32.73
CA PHE A 517 -23.65 -21.63 -31.46
C PHE A 517 -24.32 -20.41 -30.80
N ARG A 518 -23.98 -19.19 -31.21
CA ARG A 518 -24.68 -17.96 -30.82
C ARG A 518 -25.84 -17.62 -31.77
N GLY A 519 -25.94 -18.23 -32.95
CA GLY A 519 -26.91 -17.89 -33.97
C GLY A 519 -26.28 -17.82 -35.37
N ASN A 520 -26.96 -17.22 -36.33
CA ASN A 520 -26.36 -16.99 -37.66
C ASN A 520 -25.23 -15.92 -37.59
N PRO A 521 -24.41 -15.75 -38.65
CA PRO A 521 -23.34 -14.75 -38.66
C PRO A 521 -23.81 -13.32 -38.33
N GLU A 522 -25.00 -12.92 -38.78
CA GLU A 522 -25.63 -11.63 -38.42
C GLU A 522 -25.85 -11.50 -36.90
N TRP A 523 -26.28 -12.57 -36.25
CA TRP A 523 -26.51 -12.62 -34.81
C TRP A 523 -25.22 -12.44 -34.03
N ALA A 524 -24.19 -13.22 -34.38
CA ALA A 524 -22.88 -13.16 -33.76
C ALA A 524 -22.24 -11.76 -33.94
N LEU A 525 -22.31 -11.20 -35.15
CA LEU A 525 -21.81 -9.86 -35.45
C LEU A 525 -22.51 -8.80 -34.60
N GLY A 526 -23.83 -8.87 -34.46
CA GLY A 526 -24.59 -7.93 -33.64
C GLY A 526 -24.23 -7.95 -32.17
N GLU A 527 -24.05 -9.14 -31.56
CA GLU A 527 -23.65 -9.23 -30.16
C GLU A 527 -22.22 -8.71 -29.92
N LEU A 528 -21.29 -8.96 -30.85
CA LEU A 528 -19.93 -8.41 -30.77
C LEU A 528 -19.94 -6.88 -30.80
N ILE A 529 -20.64 -6.28 -31.76
CA ILE A 529 -20.75 -4.82 -31.89
C ILE A 529 -21.37 -4.22 -30.63
N THR A 530 -22.47 -4.77 -30.13
CA THR A 530 -23.10 -4.28 -28.88
C THR A 530 -22.14 -4.38 -27.70
N SER A 531 -21.37 -5.47 -27.58
CA SER A 531 -20.40 -5.65 -26.51
C SER A 531 -19.25 -4.63 -26.58
N TRP A 532 -18.76 -4.33 -27.78
CA TRP A 532 -17.67 -3.38 -28.00
C TRP A 532 -18.13 -1.92 -27.85
N GLU A 533 -19.34 -1.59 -28.30
CA GLU A 533 -19.98 -0.28 -28.11
C GLU A 533 -20.14 0.05 -26.62
N ARG A 534 -20.70 -0.88 -25.82
CA ARG A 534 -20.90 -0.67 -24.37
C ARG A 534 -19.62 -0.41 -23.59
N ARG A 535 -18.47 -0.81 -24.14
CA ARG A 535 -17.15 -0.62 -23.53
C ARG A 535 -16.40 0.58 -24.12
N SER A 536 -17.02 1.33 -25.03
CA SER A 536 -16.39 2.45 -25.75
C SER A 536 -15.10 2.06 -26.47
N LEU A 537 -15.00 0.81 -26.94
CA LEU A 537 -13.78 0.29 -27.54
C LEU A 537 -13.63 0.62 -29.03
N LEU A 538 -14.68 1.08 -29.70
CA LEU A 538 -14.69 1.29 -31.15
C LEU A 538 -13.90 2.55 -31.57
N THR A 539 -12.60 2.40 -31.78
CA THR A 539 -11.77 3.39 -32.48
C THR A 539 -12.17 3.48 -33.97
N PRO A 540 -11.81 4.57 -34.68
CA PRO A 540 -12.09 4.69 -36.12
C PRO A 540 -11.55 3.54 -36.96
N GLU A 541 -10.44 2.92 -36.54
CA GLU A 541 -9.85 1.76 -37.20
C GLU A 541 -10.72 0.51 -37.03
N PHE A 542 -11.23 0.26 -35.81
CA PHE A 542 -12.13 -0.87 -35.56
C PHE A 542 -13.47 -0.70 -36.27
N ALA A 543 -13.98 0.53 -36.27
CA ALA A 543 -15.20 0.91 -36.97
C ALA A 543 -15.17 0.51 -38.46
N ARG A 544 -14.02 0.64 -39.13
CA ARG A 544 -13.86 0.22 -40.54
C ARG A 544 -13.99 -1.29 -40.72
N GLY A 545 -13.30 -2.08 -39.90
CA GLY A 545 -13.37 -3.55 -39.96
C GLY A 545 -14.78 -4.07 -39.69
N VAL A 546 -15.44 -3.50 -38.67
CA VAL A 546 -16.84 -3.80 -38.33
C VAL A 546 -17.78 -3.43 -39.47
N ALA A 547 -17.66 -2.23 -40.04
CA ALA A 547 -18.55 -1.78 -41.09
C ALA A 547 -18.44 -2.64 -42.35
N ARG A 548 -17.22 -3.04 -42.73
CA ARG A 548 -17.01 -4.00 -43.83
C ARG A 548 -17.61 -5.37 -43.52
N ALA A 549 -17.56 -5.83 -42.27
CA ALA A 549 -18.20 -7.07 -41.88
C ALA A 549 -19.73 -6.97 -41.96
N VAL A 550 -20.33 -5.87 -41.50
CA VAL A 550 -21.77 -5.60 -41.65
C VAL A 550 -22.17 -5.62 -43.12
N ALA A 551 -21.41 -4.93 -43.99
CA ALA A 551 -21.70 -4.90 -45.42
C ALA A 551 -21.67 -6.28 -46.10
N ARG A 552 -20.85 -7.20 -45.59
CA ARG A 552 -20.71 -8.56 -46.14
C ARG A 552 -21.73 -9.54 -45.57
N GLU A 553 -21.98 -9.49 -44.27
CA GLU A 553 -22.72 -10.53 -43.54
C GLU A 553 -24.22 -10.22 -43.43
N VAL A 554 -24.64 -8.97 -43.63
CA VAL A 554 -26.06 -8.61 -43.65
C VAL A 554 -26.70 -9.09 -44.94
N THR A 555 -27.40 -10.22 -44.82
CA THR A 555 -28.25 -10.85 -45.82
C THR A 555 -29.68 -10.27 -45.80
N GLY A 556 -30.13 -9.74 -44.66
CA GLY A 556 -31.49 -9.23 -44.45
C GLY A 556 -32.54 -10.32 -44.29
N GLU A 557 -32.12 -11.51 -43.88
CA GLU A 557 -33.02 -12.63 -43.51
C GLU A 557 -33.61 -12.46 -42.10
N THR A 558 -33.04 -11.57 -41.28
CA THR A 558 -33.51 -11.27 -39.92
C THR A 558 -33.77 -9.77 -39.74
N ASP A 559 -34.67 -9.41 -38.82
CA ASP A 559 -34.89 -8.02 -38.40
C ASP A 559 -33.63 -7.36 -37.81
N ARG A 560 -32.62 -8.17 -37.46
CA ARG A 560 -31.34 -7.70 -36.92
C ARG A 560 -30.44 -7.10 -37.99
N GLY A 561 -30.57 -7.54 -39.24
CA GLY A 561 -29.79 -7.00 -40.36
C GLY A 561 -30.01 -5.50 -40.56
N THR A 562 -31.24 -5.02 -40.39
CA THR A 562 -31.55 -3.59 -40.50
C THR A 562 -31.07 -2.78 -39.30
N TRP A 563 -31.06 -3.37 -38.10
CA TRP A 563 -30.42 -2.76 -36.92
C TRP A 563 -28.90 -2.60 -37.10
N LEU A 564 -28.23 -3.61 -37.62
CA LEU A 564 -26.79 -3.57 -37.91
C LEU A 564 -26.43 -2.43 -38.89
N VAL A 565 -27.21 -2.29 -39.96
CA VAL A 565 -27.04 -1.20 -40.94
C VAL A 565 -27.19 0.17 -40.27
N ARG A 566 -28.19 0.35 -39.39
CA ARG A 566 -28.39 1.61 -38.65
C ARG A 566 -27.24 1.91 -37.68
N GLY A 567 -26.71 0.87 -37.04
CA GLY A 567 -25.55 0.95 -36.15
C GLY A 567 -24.32 1.56 -36.81
N LEU A 568 -24.17 1.44 -38.13
CA LEU A 568 -23.06 2.05 -38.88
C LEU A 568 -22.97 3.58 -38.71
N ALA A 569 -24.10 4.27 -38.48
CA ALA A 569 -24.09 5.70 -38.21
C ALA A 569 -23.30 6.06 -36.93
N ARG A 570 -23.27 5.15 -35.96
CA ARG A 570 -22.62 5.33 -34.65
C ARG A 570 -21.10 5.16 -34.74
N LEU A 571 -20.62 4.50 -35.79
CA LEU A 571 -19.20 4.23 -36.04
C LEU A 571 -18.43 5.47 -36.52
N LYS A 572 -19.12 6.59 -36.82
CA LYS A 572 -18.53 7.89 -37.22
C LYS A 572 -17.48 7.80 -38.32
N LEU A 573 -17.70 6.92 -39.31
CA LEU A 573 -16.81 6.77 -40.45
C LEU A 573 -16.80 8.05 -41.32
N PRO A 574 -15.66 8.39 -41.96
CA PRO A 574 -15.61 9.43 -42.97
C PRO A 574 -16.68 9.21 -44.06
N PRO A 575 -17.34 10.27 -44.58
CA PRO A 575 -18.44 10.12 -45.54
C PRO A 575 -18.10 9.30 -46.79
N GLY A 576 -16.87 9.44 -47.32
CA GLY A 576 -16.41 8.66 -48.47
C GLY A 576 -16.28 7.16 -48.16
N GLU A 577 -15.67 6.81 -47.03
CA GLU A 577 -15.52 5.41 -46.60
C GLU A 577 -16.87 4.76 -46.26
N LEU A 578 -17.79 5.51 -45.64
CA LEU A 578 -19.13 5.03 -45.35
C LEU A 578 -19.88 4.72 -46.65
N ARG A 579 -19.81 5.62 -47.65
CA ARG A 579 -20.42 5.43 -48.98
C ARG A 579 -19.92 4.15 -49.64
N GLU A 580 -18.61 3.94 -49.68
CA GLU A 580 -18.01 2.74 -50.26
C GLU A 580 -18.44 1.47 -49.52
N THR A 581 -18.47 1.52 -48.19
CA THR A 581 -18.81 0.37 -47.36
C THR A 581 -20.26 -0.07 -47.55
N VAL A 582 -21.20 0.85 -47.71
CA VAL A 582 -22.63 0.53 -47.80
C VAL A 582 -23.14 0.33 -49.23
N ALA A 583 -22.31 0.55 -50.25
CA ALA A 583 -22.67 0.34 -51.65
C ALA A 583 -23.22 -1.08 -51.93
N PRO A 584 -22.66 -2.17 -51.39
CA PRO A 584 -23.24 -3.51 -51.54
C PRO A 584 -24.63 -3.65 -50.89
N LEU A 585 -24.88 -2.95 -49.77
CA LEU A 585 -26.15 -3.00 -49.05
C LEU A 585 -27.28 -2.30 -49.82
N LEU A 586 -26.97 -1.23 -50.56
CA LEU A 586 -27.90 -0.59 -51.49
C LEU A 586 -28.33 -1.52 -52.64
N ALA A 587 -27.47 -2.48 -53.01
CA ALA A 587 -27.75 -3.50 -54.02
C ALA A 587 -28.32 -4.80 -53.43
N SER A 588 -28.58 -4.86 -52.12
CA SER A 588 -29.12 -6.06 -51.45
C SER A 588 -30.44 -6.50 -52.09
N ALA A 589 -30.68 -7.81 -52.17
CA ALA A 589 -31.94 -8.36 -52.66
C ALA A 589 -33.13 -8.03 -51.74
N LYS A 590 -32.89 -7.75 -50.45
CA LYS A 590 -33.93 -7.48 -49.44
C LYS A 590 -34.33 -5.99 -49.40
N PRO A 591 -35.61 -5.64 -49.62
CA PRO A 591 -36.08 -4.26 -49.59
C PRO A 591 -35.75 -3.50 -48.30
N GLN A 592 -35.88 -4.16 -47.16
CA GLN A 592 -35.69 -3.57 -45.84
C GLN A 592 -34.23 -3.15 -45.58
N VAL A 593 -33.26 -3.89 -46.11
CA VAL A 593 -31.83 -3.52 -46.03
C VAL A 593 -31.54 -2.31 -46.91
N ARG A 594 -32.13 -2.26 -48.11
CA ARG A 594 -31.98 -1.10 -49.01
C ARG A 594 -32.56 0.17 -48.39
N THR A 595 -33.79 0.11 -47.84
CA THR A 595 -34.41 1.28 -47.19
C THR A 595 -33.63 1.69 -45.94
N ALA A 596 -33.21 0.74 -45.09
CA ALA A 596 -32.32 1.02 -43.94
C ALA A 596 -31.02 1.73 -44.34
N THR A 597 -30.41 1.32 -45.46
CA THR A 597 -29.18 1.93 -45.99
C THR A 597 -29.45 3.34 -46.53
N ALA A 598 -30.58 3.57 -47.20
CA ALA A 598 -30.96 4.89 -47.65
C ALA A 598 -31.15 5.87 -46.48
N ALA A 599 -31.76 5.43 -45.38
CA ALA A 599 -31.90 6.27 -44.18
C ALA A 599 -30.58 6.57 -43.49
N LEU A 600 -29.67 5.59 -43.46
CA LEU A 600 -28.30 5.80 -42.98
C LEU A 600 -27.61 6.91 -43.77
N LEU A 601 -27.63 6.83 -45.11
CA LEU A 601 -27.05 7.86 -45.98
C LEU A 601 -27.74 9.21 -45.84
N ALA A 602 -29.07 9.21 -45.71
CA ALA A 602 -29.85 10.41 -45.47
C ALA A 602 -29.51 11.06 -44.12
N ARG A 603 -29.13 10.30 -43.08
CA ARG A 603 -28.69 10.86 -41.79
C ARG A 603 -27.28 11.43 -41.88
N THR A 604 -26.35 10.65 -42.42
CA THR A 604 -24.91 10.98 -42.37
C THR A 604 -24.43 11.90 -43.48
N GLY A 605 -25.13 11.94 -44.62
CA GLY A 605 -24.77 12.77 -45.77
C GLY A 605 -23.70 12.12 -46.63
N ALA A 606 -23.47 10.83 -46.43
CA ALA A 606 -22.42 10.04 -47.07
C ALA A 606 -22.79 9.63 -48.50
N GLY A 607 -23.01 10.61 -49.38
CA GLY A 607 -23.19 10.39 -50.82
C GLY A 607 -24.64 10.19 -51.27
N ASP A 608 -24.79 9.79 -52.53
CA ASP A 608 -26.06 9.79 -53.24
C ASP A 608 -26.92 8.57 -52.90
N ILE A 609 -28.23 8.78 -52.78
CA ILE A 609 -29.21 7.72 -52.52
C ILE A 609 -29.91 7.41 -53.85
N PRO A 610 -29.91 6.15 -54.32
CA PRO A 610 -30.63 5.79 -55.54
C PRO A 610 -32.12 6.11 -55.42
N ARG A 611 -32.66 6.85 -56.39
CA ARG A 611 -34.06 7.33 -56.39
C ARG A 611 -35.10 6.24 -56.06
N PRO A 612 -35.04 5.01 -56.62
CA PRO A 612 -36.04 3.98 -56.29
C PRO A 612 -36.03 3.57 -54.81
N VAL A 613 -34.86 3.56 -54.18
CA VAL A 613 -34.70 3.22 -52.76
C VAL A 613 -35.09 4.40 -51.87
N ALA A 614 -34.72 5.62 -52.26
CA ALA A 614 -35.15 6.83 -51.58
C ALA A 614 -36.68 6.96 -51.58
N LEU A 615 -37.34 6.67 -52.71
CA LEU A 615 -38.79 6.71 -52.82
C LEU A 615 -39.48 5.63 -51.98
N ALA A 616 -38.94 4.41 -51.94
CA ALA A 616 -39.45 3.36 -51.06
C ALA A 616 -39.37 3.78 -49.58
N CYS A 617 -38.25 4.37 -49.20
CA CYS A 617 -38.05 4.87 -47.85
C CYS A 617 -38.94 6.10 -47.51
N ALA A 618 -39.14 7.00 -48.48
CA ALA A 618 -40.04 8.13 -48.33
C ALA A 618 -41.50 7.70 -48.08
N ARG A 619 -41.98 6.65 -48.78
CA ARG A 619 -43.32 6.09 -48.57
C ARG A 619 -43.49 5.44 -47.20
N GLU A 620 -42.45 4.76 -46.72
CA GLU A 620 -42.41 4.23 -45.35
C GLU A 620 -42.55 5.36 -44.31
N HIS A 621 -41.87 6.48 -44.54
CA HIS A 621 -41.95 7.67 -43.69
C HIS A 621 -43.31 8.36 -43.75
N GLU A 622 -43.88 8.52 -44.95
CA GLU A 622 -45.24 9.05 -45.17
C GLU A 622 -46.29 8.24 -44.41
N ALA A 623 -46.25 6.90 -44.53
CA ALA A 623 -47.19 5.99 -43.85
C ALA A 623 -47.13 6.15 -42.32
N LEU A 624 -45.93 6.30 -41.75
CA LEU A 624 -45.76 6.58 -40.33
C LEU A 624 -46.40 7.92 -39.96
N THR A 625 -46.10 8.98 -40.72
CA THR A 625 -46.62 10.32 -40.41
C THR A 625 -48.14 10.35 -40.50
N THR A 626 -48.76 9.67 -41.47
CA THR A 626 -50.21 9.51 -41.54
C THR A 626 -50.76 8.82 -40.29
N CYS A 627 -50.15 7.71 -39.85
CA CYS A 627 -50.60 7.00 -38.64
C CYS A 627 -50.48 7.88 -37.38
N VAL A 628 -49.39 8.63 -37.24
CA VAL A 628 -49.20 9.56 -36.11
C VAL A 628 -50.25 10.68 -36.13
N GLN A 629 -50.56 11.23 -37.31
CA GLN A 629 -51.60 12.24 -37.46
C GLN A 629 -53.00 11.70 -37.13
N ASP A 630 -53.30 10.45 -37.52
CA ASP A 630 -54.55 9.78 -37.17
C ASP A 630 -54.66 9.55 -35.66
N ALA A 631 -53.57 9.15 -35.02
CA ALA A 631 -53.50 9.03 -33.57
C ALA A 631 -53.77 10.39 -32.87
N ILE A 632 -53.20 11.50 -33.37
CA ILE A 632 -53.47 12.84 -32.82
C ILE A 632 -54.92 13.23 -33.02
N ARG A 633 -55.48 13.02 -34.22
CA ARG A 633 -56.89 13.31 -34.51
C ARG A 633 -57.83 12.54 -33.58
N ALA A 634 -57.50 11.28 -33.26
CA ALA A 634 -58.29 10.44 -32.38
C ALA A 634 -58.19 10.82 -30.90
N VAL A 635 -57.07 11.41 -30.46
CA VAL A 635 -56.83 11.80 -29.06
C VAL A 635 -57.26 13.24 -28.77
N GLY A 636 -57.28 14.10 -29.78
CA GLY A 636 -57.59 15.53 -29.64
C GLY A 636 -56.37 16.40 -29.31
N PRO A 637 -56.52 17.74 -29.33
CA PRO A 637 -55.40 18.66 -29.16
C PRO A 637 -54.74 18.52 -27.78
N ARG A 638 -53.42 18.78 -27.72
CA ARG A 638 -52.65 18.72 -26.47
C ARG A 638 -53.14 19.78 -25.48
N PRO A 639 -53.39 19.43 -24.21
CA PRO A 639 -53.77 20.40 -23.19
C PRO A 639 -52.71 21.50 -23.06
N GLY A 640 -53.11 22.76 -23.19
CA GLY A 640 -52.22 23.93 -23.03
C GLY A 640 -51.52 24.47 -24.29
N SER A 641 -51.69 23.84 -25.47
CA SER A 641 -51.01 24.29 -26.71
C SER A 641 -51.78 25.34 -27.54
N SER A 642 -52.89 25.89 -27.04
CA SER A 642 -53.68 26.91 -27.76
C SER A 642 -53.91 28.14 -26.89
N HIS A 643 -53.19 29.23 -27.21
CA HIS A 643 -53.74 30.58 -27.06
C HIS A 643 -54.89 30.71 -28.05
N GLY A 644 -56.12 30.50 -27.60
CA GLY A 644 -57.32 30.67 -28.43
C GLY A 644 -58.38 29.62 -28.13
N LEU A 645 -59.36 30.02 -27.31
CA LEU A 645 -60.59 29.27 -27.07
C LEU A 645 -61.31 28.97 -28.39
N THR A 646 -61.35 27.70 -28.80
CA THR A 646 -62.34 27.23 -29.77
C THR A 646 -63.47 26.57 -28.98
N LEU A 647 -64.64 27.20 -28.98
CA LEU A 647 -65.87 26.66 -28.39
C LEU A 647 -66.30 25.42 -29.19
N VAL A 648 -66.14 24.24 -28.60
CA VAL A 648 -66.77 23.01 -29.08
C VAL A 648 -68.22 23.00 -28.57
N PRO A 649 -69.23 22.74 -29.43
CA PRO A 649 -70.63 22.72 -29.00
C PRO A 649 -70.91 21.58 -28.01
N PRO A 650 -71.89 21.73 -27.10
CA PRO A 650 -72.17 20.73 -26.08
C PRO A 650 -72.75 19.47 -26.72
N GLY A 651 -72.05 18.34 -26.59
CA GLY A 651 -72.57 17.02 -27.00
C GLY A 651 -71.60 16.11 -27.76
N SER A 652 -70.41 16.60 -28.15
CA SER A 652 -69.43 15.81 -28.92
C SER A 652 -68.12 15.52 -28.18
N ASP A 653 -68.01 15.87 -26.89
CA ASP A 653 -66.82 15.61 -26.08
C ASP A 653 -67.05 14.41 -25.14
N PRO A 654 -66.31 13.29 -25.27
CA PRO A 654 -66.41 12.15 -24.36
C PRO A 654 -65.98 12.47 -22.92
N PHE A 655 -65.49 13.68 -22.64
CA PHE A 655 -64.99 14.10 -21.32
C PHE A 655 -65.91 15.06 -20.54
N TYR A 656 -67.19 15.17 -20.91
CA TYR A 656 -68.16 15.98 -20.14
C TYR A 656 -68.26 15.50 -18.69
N GLY A 657 -67.74 16.30 -17.74
CA GLY A 657 -67.88 16.09 -16.28
C GLY A 657 -66.62 15.66 -15.51
N LYS A 658 -65.48 15.45 -16.17
CA LYS A 658 -64.18 15.29 -15.49
C LYS A 658 -63.29 16.44 -15.96
N GLY A 659 -62.65 17.16 -15.02
CA GLY A 659 -61.84 18.35 -15.33
C GLY A 659 -60.81 18.14 -16.46
N PRO A 660 -60.23 19.23 -17.00
CA PRO A 660 -59.41 19.16 -18.22
C PRO A 660 -58.35 18.05 -18.11
N PRO A 661 -58.19 17.20 -19.14
CA PRO A 661 -57.25 16.09 -19.06
C PRO A 661 -55.86 16.64 -18.75
N THR A 662 -55.21 16.07 -17.73
CA THR A 662 -53.81 16.41 -17.43
C THR A 662 -52.95 16.00 -18.60
N GLU A 663 -51.86 16.73 -18.84
CA GLU A 663 -50.88 16.40 -19.88
C GLU A 663 -50.41 14.94 -19.77
N ALA A 664 -50.19 14.43 -18.56
CA ALA A 664 -49.81 13.04 -18.31
C ALA A 664 -50.86 12.01 -18.81
N PHE A 665 -52.15 12.30 -18.66
CA PHE A 665 -53.23 11.45 -19.15
C PHE A 665 -53.31 11.49 -20.68
N TRP A 666 -53.22 12.68 -21.27
CA TRP A 666 -53.14 12.85 -22.73
C TRP A 666 -51.95 12.08 -23.31
N CYS A 667 -50.77 12.17 -22.69
CA CYS A 667 -49.58 11.43 -23.12
C CYS A 667 -49.76 9.91 -23.04
N THR A 668 -50.43 9.41 -22.00
CA THR A 668 -50.70 7.98 -21.83
C THR A 668 -51.63 7.47 -22.94
N LEU A 669 -52.70 8.21 -23.22
CA LEU A 669 -53.66 7.88 -24.27
C LEU A 669 -53.01 7.93 -25.67
N MET A 670 -52.21 8.97 -25.93
CA MET A 670 -51.43 9.10 -27.17
C MET A 670 -50.45 7.95 -27.33
N ASN A 671 -49.73 7.56 -26.27
CA ASN A 671 -48.80 6.44 -26.31
C ASN A 671 -49.49 5.10 -26.61
N SER A 672 -50.71 4.89 -26.11
CA SER A 672 -51.51 3.71 -26.44
C SER A 672 -51.93 3.69 -27.91
N ARG A 673 -52.33 4.84 -28.48
CA ARG A 673 -52.69 4.93 -29.91
C ARG A 673 -51.50 4.73 -30.83
N LEU A 674 -50.35 5.29 -30.48
CA LEU A 674 -49.09 5.09 -31.21
C LEU A 674 -48.56 3.64 -31.15
N HIS A 675 -49.10 2.77 -30.30
CA HIS A 675 -48.72 1.35 -30.26
C HIS A 675 -49.27 0.57 -31.46
N GLY A 676 -50.38 1.03 -32.06
CA GLY A 676 -50.96 0.43 -33.27
C GLY A 676 -50.32 0.90 -34.57
N CYS A 677 -49.41 1.88 -34.53
CA CYS A 677 -48.65 2.28 -35.71
C CYS A 677 -47.53 1.26 -35.97
N GLU A 678 -47.48 0.73 -37.19
CA GLU A 678 -46.33 -0.05 -37.65
C GLU A 678 -45.14 0.91 -37.83
N TRP A 679 -44.27 0.99 -36.82
CA TRP A 679 -43.13 1.91 -36.83
C TRP A 679 -42.06 1.42 -37.80
N ASN A 680 -41.89 2.09 -38.95
CA ASN A 680 -40.75 1.76 -39.80
C ASN A 680 -40.31 2.81 -40.84
N PRO A 681 -39.79 4.00 -40.48
CA PRO A 681 -39.21 4.93 -41.44
C PRO A 681 -37.73 4.55 -41.66
N CYS A 682 -37.55 3.38 -42.28
CA CYS A 682 -36.29 2.88 -42.82
C CYS A 682 -35.13 2.68 -41.82
N THR A 683 -35.21 2.04 -40.67
CA THR A 683 -36.22 1.19 -40.03
C THR A 683 -36.02 1.33 -38.51
N GLY A 684 -36.23 2.54 -38.00
CA GLY A 684 -35.93 2.94 -36.62
C GLY A 684 -36.51 4.32 -36.27
N LYS A 685 -35.73 5.22 -35.67
CA LYS A 685 -36.17 6.61 -35.39
C LYS A 685 -36.67 7.30 -36.67
N PRO A 686 -37.68 8.19 -36.62
CA PRO A 686 -38.04 9.03 -37.75
C PRO A 686 -36.86 9.86 -38.27
N LEU A 687 -36.86 10.15 -39.57
CA LEU A 687 -35.96 11.14 -40.17
C LEU A 687 -36.58 12.52 -39.99
N THR A 688 -35.75 13.49 -39.60
CA THR A 688 -36.19 14.86 -39.31
C THR A 688 -35.22 15.87 -39.95
N GLY A 689 -35.67 17.11 -40.12
CA GLY A 689 -34.84 18.21 -40.61
C GLY A 689 -34.05 17.89 -41.88
N GLU A 690 -32.73 18.12 -41.85
CA GLU A 690 -31.86 17.96 -43.02
C GLU A 690 -31.83 16.53 -43.57
N ALA A 691 -31.96 15.52 -42.71
CA ALA A 691 -31.95 14.13 -43.15
C ALA A 691 -33.21 13.80 -43.97
N LEU A 692 -34.36 14.35 -43.56
CA LEU A 692 -35.61 14.22 -44.30
C LEU A 692 -35.56 15.00 -45.62
N SER A 693 -34.99 16.21 -45.62
CA SER A 693 -34.76 17.01 -46.83
C SER A 693 -33.89 16.27 -47.85
N ARG A 694 -32.81 15.61 -47.40
CA ARG A 694 -31.94 14.82 -48.27
C ARG A 694 -32.65 13.59 -48.85
N LEU A 695 -33.48 12.91 -48.05
CA LEU A 695 -34.29 11.79 -48.53
C LEU A 695 -35.30 12.23 -49.58
N ALA A 696 -36.05 13.31 -49.32
CA ALA A 696 -37.07 13.85 -50.22
C ALA A 696 -36.45 14.31 -51.55
N ALA A 697 -35.32 15.01 -51.49
CA ALA A 697 -34.55 15.42 -52.66
C ALA A 697 -34.10 14.21 -53.50
N ALA A 698 -33.58 13.16 -52.87
CA ALA A 698 -33.14 11.95 -53.57
C ALA A 698 -34.30 11.14 -54.17
N ALA A 699 -35.47 11.13 -53.51
CA ALA A 699 -36.69 10.51 -54.03
C ALA A 699 -37.34 11.31 -55.18
N GLY A 700 -37.05 12.62 -55.25
CA GLY A 700 -37.67 13.55 -56.18
C GLY A 700 -39.12 13.86 -55.82
N VAL A 701 -39.40 13.98 -54.52
CA VAL A 701 -40.70 14.31 -53.92
C VAL A 701 -40.58 15.58 -53.08
N SER A 702 -41.69 16.29 -52.86
CA SER A 702 -41.67 17.49 -52.03
C SER A 702 -41.67 17.17 -50.53
N LEU A 703 -41.14 18.06 -49.70
CA LEU A 703 -41.24 17.93 -48.24
C LEU A 703 -42.70 17.95 -47.72
N GLN A 704 -43.64 18.45 -48.52
CA GLN A 704 -45.06 18.40 -48.19
C GLN A 704 -45.64 16.98 -48.37
N GLU A 705 -45.05 16.18 -49.26
CA GLU A 705 -45.43 14.79 -49.51
C GLU A 705 -44.79 13.83 -48.49
N VAL A 706 -43.76 14.26 -47.77
CA VAL A 706 -43.10 13.46 -46.71
C VAL A 706 -42.95 14.32 -45.45
N PRO A 707 -44.05 14.64 -44.74
CA PRO A 707 -44.01 15.55 -43.61
C PRO A 707 -43.32 14.93 -42.40
N GLU A 708 -42.66 15.76 -41.60
CA GLU A 708 -42.05 15.35 -40.33
C GLU A 708 -43.15 14.93 -39.33
N PRO A 709 -43.04 13.76 -38.67
CA PRO A 709 -44.01 13.37 -37.67
C PRO A 709 -43.91 14.30 -36.45
N PRO A 710 -45.05 14.74 -35.88
CA PRO A 710 -45.04 15.61 -34.71
C PRO A 710 -44.38 14.94 -33.49
N PRO A 711 -43.70 15.71 -32.62
CA PRO A 711 -42.91 15.16 -31.51
C PRO A 711 -43.82 14.44 -30.48
N PRO A 712 -43.44 13.24 -29.99
CA PRO A 712 -44.21 12.54 -28.97
C PRO A 712 -44.17 13.28 -27.62
N CYS A 713 -45.21 13.15 -26.81
CA CYS A 713 -45.42 14.00 -25.62
C CYS A 713 -44.72 13.54 -24.34
N ALA A 714 -43.86 12.52 -24.39
CA ALA A 714 -42.98 12.16 -23.27
C ALA A 714 -41.60 11.76 -23.80
N GLN A 715 -40.56 12.39 -23.26
CA GLN A 715 -39.15 12.01 -23.43
C GLN A 715 -38.98 10.49 -23.31
N ARG A 716 -39.68 9.84 -22.35
CA ARG A 716 -39.64 8.39 -22.10
C ARG A 716 -39.97 7.48 -23.27
N LYS A 717 -40.75 7.88 -24.29
CA LYS A 717 -40.98 7.04 -25.48
C LYS A 717 -39.98 7.34 -26.60
N ALA A 718 -39.44 8.56 -26.65
CA ALA A 718 -38.24 8.85 -27.44
C ALA A 718 -37.01 8.12 -26.87
N ASP A 719 -36.93 8.00 -25.55
CA ASP A 719 -35.96 7.19 -24.79
C ASP A 719 -36.29 5.69 -24.89
N SER A 720 -37.57 5.26 -24.94
CA SER A 720 -37.92 3.86 -25.24
C SER A 720 -37.66 3.49 -26.70
N LEU A 721 -37.66 4.44 -27.63
CA LEU A 721 -37.14 4.30 -29.00
C LEU A 721 -35.60 4.33 -29.02
N GLU A 722 -34.92 4.82 -27.97
CA GLU A 722 -33.49 4.55 -27.71
C GLU A 722 -33.28 3.16 -27.09
N GLU A 723 -34.19 2.70 -26.22
CA GLU A 723 -34.14 1.36 -25.61
C GLU A 723 -34.55 0.24 -26.57
N HIS A 724 -35.40 0.48 -27.57
CA HIS A 724 -35.70 -0.48 -28.65
C HIS A 724 -34.58 -0.56 -29.71
N ASP A 725 -33.53 0.25 -29.55
CA ASP A 725 -32.24 0.06 -30.21
C ASP A 725 -31.28 -0.81 -29.37
N LEU A 726 -31.70 -1.28 -28.19
CA LEU A 726 -31.12 -2.48 -27.58
C LEU A 726 -31.70 -3.70 -28.28
N LEU A 727 -30.91 -4.77 -28.38
CA LEU A 727 -31.36 -6.06 -28.90
C LEU A 727 -32.73 -6.42 -28.31
N PRO A 728 -33.66 -7.04 -29.08
CA PRO A 728 -35.05 -7.30 -28.68
C PRO A 728 -35.29 -8.09 -27.36
N TRP A 729 -34.26 -8.33 -26.55
CA TRP A 729 -34.27 -9.14 -25.33
C TRP A 729 -33.43 -8.53 -24.19
N SER A 730 -33.05 -7.25 -24.25
CA SER A 730 -32.38 -6.58 -23.12
C SER A 730 -33.28 -6.41 -21.89
N VAL A 731 -34.59 -6.65 -22.05
CA VAL A 731 -35.58 -6.73 -20.97
C VAL A 731 -35.91 -8.20 -20.72
N ASP A 732 -34.98 -8.93 -20.09
CA ASP A 732 -35.30 -10.03 -19.17
C ASP A 732 -34.06 -10.44 -18.37
N ARG A 733 -33.95 -9.91 -17.15
CA ARG A 733 -33.37 -10.67 -16.04
C ARG A 733 -34.50 -11.53 -15.49
N TYR A 734 -34.33 -12.84 -15.54
CA TYR A 734 -34.83 -13.92 -14.68
C TYR A 734 -35.25 -15.13 -15.54
N PHE A 735 -34.36 -16.11 -15.70
CA PHE A 735 -34.52 -17.43 -15.06
C PHE A 735 -33.25 -18.26 -15.27
N LEU A 736 -32.59 -18.56 -14.14
CA LEU A 736 -31.86 -19.81 -13.97
C LEU A 736 -32.85 -20.95 -14.22
N GLN A 737 -32.61 -21.77 -15.24
CA GLN A 737 -32.94 -23.20 -15.27
C GLN A 737 -32.32 -23.86 -16.52
N ASN A 738 -31.04 -24.20 -16.39
CA ASN A 738 -30.48 -25.55 -16.56
C ASN A 738 -28.97 -25.49 -16.44
#